data_AF-A0A7J6MIU3-F1
#
_entry.id   AF-A0A7J6MIU3-F1
#
_cell.length_a   1.000
_cell.length_b   1.000
_cell.length_c   1.000
_cell.angle_alpha   90.00
_cell.angle_beta   90.00
_cell.angle_gamma   90.00
#
_symmetry.space_group_name_H-M   'P 1'
#
loop_
_entity.id
_entity.type
_entity.pdbx_description
1 polymer ?
#
loop_
_entity_poly.entity_id
_entity_poly.type
_entity_poly.pdbx_seq_one_letter_code
_entity_poly.pdbx_strand_id
1 'polypeptide(L)'
;MMGQMTDEVVCGTEASPDEQLKVLSTNPCLGGLRSPHLSTIWLPHGIILFKRIKERFESILSKDGVVDALLYGEDPLACPLVVTAIDEASAALLAITDCSASEGKPSHEHSPVKGFLLQRLVSLCGDWDVDVPRWFIEGAPVGLSKEIDYCNIFPRSGRPELEPDGSDRNYPSTYEHYDEVLKVLKAEEERGFCKLCSTFEEVKTLVHGDDIVLTPLAALPKSNGKLRLVSDCKVNHLNDYCFVDEHVELPRVFDLIEGIVQLLNSANDHGEFVEVAVIDFADAVRTIPLAVEERPFHVLRVGGYYVVFFCLFYGLSSSPLLWGRTAALLSRLGQLFFVTSTNVPLGRIETFVDDPAMCARGPTIQVARRRLWLPVLLWLALGFRLSFGKRQVSLPVRWIGFMISKKDMNVVVTLPLEKLRVILEMVRPLLVGKARIATKKLRSLCGRLSFAGQIVPYLRAFVALLWSRLARADASNQQWITVGDLVTPLKWIWCFLSKAVAKDMSNTSDGADNYLRYFPVEKLHVVRWCICVDASPTGLGGFLRKGEEIVSWFADPLDECDCLKFGAVIGDCRWQSVWELLAVLVAIRLWSSRIPSNVRVMCESDSVVALSAASRLRSKSPSLNCIAQELALHCAVVGVWYQIKFGHVAGVRNQIADDLSRLKEGRQVPSCLEGVSRTKCDKRDGSFWLVP
;
A
#
# COMPACT_ATOMS: atom_id res chain seq x y z
N MET A 1 -15.90 26.00 -31.11
CA MET A 1 -14.87 25.30 -31.90
C MET A 1 -13.67 25.13 -30.99
N MET A 2 -13.61 24.04 -30.23
CA MET A 2 -12.95 22.76 -30.54
C MET A 2 -11.41 22.82 -30.47
N GLY A 3 -10.84 21.97 -29.61
CA GLY A 3 -9.41 21.63 -29.54
C GLY A 3 -8.87 21.49 -28.11
N GLN A 4 -9.46 20.63 -27.26
CA GLN A 4 -8.86 19.36 -26.79
C GLN A 4 -7.45 19.46 -26.17
N MET A 5 -7.41 19.60 -24.84
CA MET A 5 -6.28 19.22 -23.98
C MET A 5 -6.38 17.71 -23.69
N THR A 6 -5.27 17.00 -23.83
CA THR A 6 -5.14 15.60 -23.42
C THR A 6 -4.22 15.49 -22.21
N ASP A 7 -4.79 14.97 -21.13
CA ASP A 7 -4.10 14.59 -19.89
C ASP A 7 -3.14 13.41 -20.11
N GLU A 8 -1.92 13.51 -19.59
CA GLU A 8 -1.04 12.36 -19.33
C GLU A 8 -0.66 12.29 -17.85
N VAL A 9 -1.13 11.21 -17.22
CA VAL A 9 -0.85 10.77 -15.86
C VAL A 9 0.61 10.28 -15.75
N VAL A 10 1.42 10.89 -14.88
CA VAL A 10 2.79 10.45 -14.58
C VAL A 10 2.91 9.95 -13.14
N CYS A 11 3.19 8.65 -12.99
CA CYS A 11 3.54 8.02 -11.72
C CYS A 11 4.96 8.41 -11.25
N GLY A 12 5.06 8.80 -9.97
CA GLY A 12 6.04 8.27 -9.03
C GLY A 12 7.41 8.94 -8.97
N THR A 13 7.44 10.25 -8.72
CA THR A 13 8.61 10.99 -8.23
C THR A 13 8.43 11.29 -6.74
N GLU A 14 9.52 11.28 -5.97
CA GLU A 14 9.55 11.96 -4.67
C GLU A 14 9.33 13.44 -4.94
N ALA A 15 8.09 13.88 -4.71
CA ALA A 15 7.74 15.27 -4.87
C ALA A 15 8.51 16.11 -3.83
N SER A 16 9.17 17.18 -4.30
CA SER A 16 9.62 18.24 -3.40
C SER A 16 8.42 18.76 -2.58
N PRO A 17 8.62 19.41 -1.43
CA PRO A 17 7.52 20.00 -0.67
C PRO A 17 6.57 20.85 -1.55
N ASP A 18 7.11 21.53 -2.56
CA ASP A 18 6.36 22.33 -3.54
C ASP A 18 5.62 21.49 -4.59
N GLU A 19 6.11 20.30 -4.96
CA GLU A 19 5.40 19.37 -5.84
C GLU A 19 4.30 18.60 -5.09
N GLN A 20 4.46 18.31 -3.79
CA GLN A 20 3.40 17.72 -2.97
C GLN A 20 2.22 18.69 -2.83
N LEU A 21 2.52 19.99 -2.68
CA LEU A 21 1.54 21.07 -2.74
C LEU A 21 0.87 21.20 -4.13
N LYS A 22 1.60 20.94 -5.23
CA LYS A 22 1.01 20.93 -6.58
C LYS A 22 0.10 19.73 -6.86
N VAL A 23 0.42 18.53 -6.37
CA VAL A 23 -0.48 17.36 -6.51
C VAL A 23 -1.79 17.56 -5.74
N LEU A 24 -1.76 18.31 -4.63
CA LEU A 24 -2.95 18.73 -3.88
C LEU A 24 -3.78 19.82 -4.58
N SER A 25 -3.29 20.44 -5.67
CA SER A 25 -3.88 21.67 -6.22
C SER A 25 -5.02 21.48 -7.24
N THR A 26 -5.41 20.25 -7.59
CA THR A 26 -6.49 20.01 -8.58
C THR A 26 -7.85 19.63 -8.00
N ASN A 27 -7.91 19.17 -6.74
CA ASN A 27 -9.06 19.19 -5.81
C ASN A 27 -8.58 18.42 -4.57
N PRO A 28 -8.06 19.08 -3.51
CA PRO A 28 -7.44 18.35 -2.40
C PRO A 28 -8.50 17.61 -1.60
N CYS A 29 -8.54 16.28 -1.69
CA CYS A 29 -9.28 15.46 -0.75
C CYS A 29 -8.52 15.41 0.59
N LEU A 30 -9.25 15.41 1.72
CA LEU A 30 -8.65 15.43 3.05
C LEU A 30 -7.84 14.15 3.34
N GLY A 31 -8.31 12.99 2.88
CA GLY A 31 -7.68 11.68 3.11
C GLY A 31 -7.67 11.25 4.57
N GLY A 32 -6.91 10.21 4.92
CA GLY A 32 -6.73 9.81 6.32
C GLY A 32 -6.35 8.35 6.56
N LEU A 33 -6.62 7.45 5.61
CA LEU A 33 -6.11 6.07 5.70
C LEU A 33 -4.64 5.98 5.30
N ARG A 34 -4.29 6.69 4.22
CA ARG A 34 -2.94 6.80 3.70
C ARG A 34 -2.34 8.14 4.07
N SER A 35 -1.19 8.13 4.71
CA SER A 35 -0.43 9.31 5.13
C SER A 35 -1.27 10.39 5.83
N PRO A 36 -2.06 10.06 6.88
CA PRO A 36 -2.89 11.01 7.63
C PRO A 36 -2.11 12.21 8.17
N HIS A 37 -0.79 12.11 8.31
CA HIS A 37 0.05 13.22 8.74
C HIS A 37 0.00 14.41 7.78
N LEU A 38 -0.25 14.18 6.49
CA LEU A 38 -0.47 15.25 5.51
C LEU A 38 -1.81 15.96 5.74
N SER A 39 -2.84 15.22 6.17
CA SER A 39 -4.17 15.76 6.48
C SER A 39 -4.15 16.70 7.70
N THR A 40 -3.26 16.48 8.67
CA THR A 40 -3.20 17.30 9.90
C THR A 40 -2.90 18.77 9.66
N ILE A 41 -2.30 19.11 8.51
CA ILE A 41 -2.05 20.50 8.10
C ILE A 41 -3.37 21.29 7.99
N TRP A 42 -4.45 20.61 7.60
CA TRP A 42 -5.79 21.19 7.47
C TRP A 42 -6.58 21.22 8.79
N LEU A 43 -5.98 20.74 9.89
CA LEU A 43 -6.62 20.64 11.22
C LEU A 43 -5.87 21.46 12.30
N PRO A 44 -5.61 22.77 12.11
CA PRO A 44 -4.81 23.56 13.04
C PRO A 44 -5.43 23.65 14.44
N HIS A 45 -6.76 23.72 14.55
CA HIS A 45 -7.45 23.68 15.84
C HIS A 45 -7.31 22.32 16.51
N GLY A 46 -7.33 21.23 15.72
CA GLY A 46 -7.06 19.89 16.18
C GLY A 46 -5.69 19.74 16.84
N ILE A 47 -4.64 20.35 16.28
CA ILE A 47 -3.29 20.33 16.85
C ILE A 47 -3.27 20.95 18.26
N ILE A 48 -3.95 22.09 18.44
CA ILE A 48 -4.03 22.78 19.73
C ILE A 48 -4.82 21.94 20.75
N LEU A 49 -5.97 21.40 20.33
CA LEU A 49 -6.81 20.56 21.17
C LEU A 49 -6.08 19.30 21.62
N PHE A 50 -5.44 18.60 20.69
CA PHE A 50 -4.77 17.34 20.96
C PHE A 50 -3.51 17.49 21.80
N LYS A 51 -2.87 18.67 21.84
CA LYS A 51 -1.82 18.95 22.82
C LYS A 51 -2.34 18.81 24.26
N ARG A 52 -3.54 19.35 24.54
CA ARG A 52 -4.18 19.25 25.88
C ARG A 52 -4.62 17.82 26.19
N ILE A 53 -5.21 17.13 25.21
CA ILE A 53 -5.63 15.72 25.36
C ILE A 53 -4.40 14.84 25.63
N LYS A 54 -3.32 15.05 24.88
CA LYS A 54 -2.07 14.32 25.02
C LYS A 54 -1.50 14.43 26.43
N GLU A 55 -1.43 15.64 27.00
CA GLU A 55 -0.92 15.83 28.37
C GLU A 55 -1.70 14.99 29.40
N ARG A 56 -3.02 14.92 29.27
CA ARG A 56 -3.86 14.07 30.13
C ARG A 56 -3.62 12.59 29.86
N PHE A 57 -3.58 12.17 28.60
CA PHE A 57 -3.43 10.77 28.23
C PHE A 57 -2.04 10.22 28.57
N GLU A 58 -1.00 11.02 28.40
CA GLU A 58 0.36 10.65 28.82
C GLU A 58 0.44 10.45 30.34
N SER A 59 -0.26 11.26 31.14
CA SER A 59 -0.37 11.06 32.59
C SER A 59 -1.06 9.73 32.94
N ILE A 60 -2.18 9.43 32.28
CA ILE A 60 -2.91 8.15 32.46
C ILE A 60 -2.02 6.96 32.09
N LEU A 61 -1.38 6.99 30.93
CA LEU A 61 -0.50 5.92 30.45
C LEU A 61 0.86 5.86 31.17
N SER A 62 1.17 6.82 32.04
CA SER A 62 2.36 6.78 32.89
C SER A 62 2.13 6.04 34.21
N LYS A 63 0.87 5.72 34.54
CA LYS A 63 0.53 4.91 35.70
C LYS A 63 1.08 3.50 35.55
N ASP A 64 1.59 2.96 36.65
CA ASP A 64 2.28 1.69 36.67
C ASP A 64 1.38 0.54 36.17
N GLY A 65 1.95 -0.35 35.36
CA GLY A 65 1.25 -1.52 34.81
C GLY A 65 0.23 -1.28 33.68
N VAL A 66 -0.22 -0.05 33.39
CA VAL A 66 -1.25 0.20 32.35
C VAL A 66 -0.74 -0.17 30.95
N VAL A 67 0.43 0.36 30.58
CA VAL A 67 1.02 0.09 29.26
C VAL A 67 1.44 -1.37 29.13
N ASP A 68 1.93 -1.99 30.20
CA ASP A 68 2.30 -3.40 30.19
C ASP A 68 1.07 -4.31 30.06
N ALA A 69 -0.04 -3.97 30.70
CA ALA A 69 -1.31 -4.68 30.52
C ALA A 69 -1.82 -4.58 29.07
N LEU A 70 -1.71 -3.40 28.43
CA LEU A 70 -2.04 -3.23 27.01
C LEU A 70 -1.09 -4.01 26.09
N LEU A 71 0.20 -4.05 26.42
CA LEU A 71 1.24 -4.69 25.62
C LEU A 71 1.22 -6.21 25.72
N TYR A 72 1.06 -6.75 26.93
CA TYR A 72 1.31 -8.16 27.23
C TYR A 72 0.11 -8.90 27.84
N GLY A 73 -0.96 -8.19 28.22
CA GLY A 73 -2.17 -8.83 28.75
C GLY A 73 -2.87 -9.72 27.71
N GLU A 74 -3.35 -10.89 28.13
CA GLU A 74 -4.12 -11.78 27.26
C GLU A 74 -5.44 -11.16 26.83
N ASP A 75 -6.17 -10.57 27.80
CA ASP A 75 -7.36 -9.75 27.58
C ASP A 75 -7.21 -8.38 28.25
N PRO A 76 -6.61 -7.40 27.56
CA PRO A 76 -6.42 -6.07 28.13
C PRO A 76 -7.72 -5.37 28.51
N LEU A 77 -8.84 -5.70 27.85
CA LEU A 77 -10.13 -5.05 28.13
C LEU A 77 -10.82 -5.61 29.38
N ALA A 78 -10.40 -6.78 29.87
CA ALA A 78 -10.81 -7.32 31.16
C ALA A 78 -9.93 -6.84 32.33
N CYS A 79 -8.78 -6.19 32.06
CA CYS A 79 -7.86 -5.73 33.09
C CYS A 79 -8.41 -4.47 33.80
N PRO A 80 -8.59 -4.47 35.13
CA PRO A 80 -9.12 -3.31 35.86
C PRO A 80 -8.31 -2.03 35.67
N LEU A 81 -6.99 -2.13 35.54
CA LEU A 81 -6.10 -0.98 35.29
C LEU A 81 -6.39 -0.33 33.94
N VAL A 82 -6.61 -1.14 32.91
CA VAL A 82 -6.90 -0.68 31.55
C VAL A 82 -8.31 -0.09 31.48
N VAL A 83 -9.30 -0.75 32.09
CA VAL A 83 -10.67 -0.23 32.18
C VAL A 83 -10.68 1.14 32.86
N THR A 84 -10.00 1.25 34.01
CA THR A 84 -9.87 2.53 34.72
C THR A 84 -9.20 3.60 33.85
N ALA A 85 -8.15 3.23 33.09
CA ALA A 85 -7.48 4.15 32.17
C ALA A 85 -8.42 4.63 31.03
N ILE A 86 -9.26 3.75 30.49
CA ILE A 86 -10.26 4.10 29.46
C ILE A 86 -11.33 5.04 30.04
N ASP A 87 -11.79 4.78 31.26
CA ASP A 87 -12.78 5.62 31.94
C ASP A 87 -12.23 7.02 32.25
N GLU A 88 -10.99 7.09 32.76
CA GLU A 88 -10.29 8.35 32.99
C GLU A 88 -10.04 9.13 31.69
N ALA A 89 -9.66 8.42 30.61
CA ALA A 89 -9.48 9.04 29.30
C ALA A 89 -10.81 9.58 28.76
N SER A 90 -11.90 8.84 28.94
CA SER A 90 -13.25 9.27 28.58
C SER A 90 -13.68 10.52 29.37
N ALA A 91 -13.46 10.53 30.69
CA ALA A 91 -13.76 11.68 31.54
C ALA A 91 -12.91 12.91 31.16
N ALA A 92 -11.63 12.70 30.82
CA ALA A 92 -10.74 13.76 30.35
C ALA A 92 -11.22 14.35 29.02
N LEU A 93 -11.67 13.52 28.08
CA LEU A 93 -12.25 14.00 26.83
C LEU A 93 -13.49 14.87 27.10
N LEU A 94 -14.44 14.39 27.90
CA LEU A 94 -15.65 15.15 28.25
C LEU A 94 -15.33 16.53 28.83
N ALA A 95 -14.40 16.58 29.79
CA ALA A 95 -13.99 17.83 30.43
C ALA A 95 -13.27 18.78 29.46
N ILE A 96 -12.46 18.26 28.53
CA ILE A 96 -11.72 19.08 27.55
C ILE A 96 -12.66 19.61 26.45
N THR A 97 -13.65 18.83 26.04
CA THR A 97 -14.59 19.17 24.96
C THR A 97 -15.84 19.92 25.44
N ASP A 98 -15.97 20.08 26.76
CA ASP A 98 -17.14 20.66 27.43
C ASP A 98 -18.44 19.88 27.12
N CYS A 99 -18.33 18.56 27.10
CA CYS A 99 -19.46 17.64 26.94
C CYS A 99 -20.01 17.23 28.30
N SER A 100 -21.33 17.08 28.39
CA SER A 100 -22.01 16.49 29.53
C SER A 100 -21.72 14.99 29.67
N ALA A 101 -21.97 14.44 30.86
CA ALA A 101 -21.87 12.99 31.09
C ALA A 101 -22.83 12.17 30.20
N SER A 102 -23.95 12.75 29.75
CA SER A 102 -24.90 12.08 28.85
C SER A 102 -24.35 11.93 27.43
N GLU A 103 -23.62 12.92 26.94
CA GLU A 103 -22.95 12.90 25.63
C GLU A 103 -21.73 11.95 25.62
N GLY A 104 -21.26 11.55 26.79
CA GLY A 104 -20.23 10.53 26.99
C GLY A 104 -20.72 9.09 26.97
N LYS A 105 -22.00 8.85 26.70
CA LYS A 105 -22.59 7.51 26.56
C LYS A 105 -22.71 7.12 25.08
N PRO A 106 -22.83 5.82 24.77
CA PRO A 106 -23.18 5.38 23.42
C PRO A 106 -24.41 6.12 22.90
N SER A 107 -24.33 6.69 21.70
CA SER A 107 -25.36 7.61 21.19
C SER A 107 -26.45 6.90 20.38
N HIS A 108 -26.21 5.66 19.96
CA HIS A 108 -27.15 4.83 19.23
C HIS A 108 -27.22 3.43 19.86
N GLU A 109 -28.41 2.84 19.96
CA GLU A 109 -28.64 1.59 20.69
C GLU A 109 -27.85 0.38 20.14
N HIS A 110 -27.61 0.37 18.82
CA HIS A 110 -26.88 -0.67 18.11
C HIS A 110 -25.38 -0.37 17.89
N SER A 111 -24.82 0.64 18.57
CA SER A 111 -23.40 0.97 18.46
C SER A 111 -22.80 1.31 19.83
N PRO A 112 -21.59 0.82 20.17
CA PRO A 112 -20.92 1.20 21.41
C PRO A 112 -20.30 2.61 21.37
N VAL A 113 -20.32 3.28 20.21
CA VAL A 113 -19.59 4.53 19.98
C VAL A 113 -20.33 5.72 20.61
N LYS A 114 -19.55 6.59 21.25
CA LYS A 114 -20.01 7.86 21.84
C LYS A 114 -20.12 8.93 20.76
N GLY A 115 -21.13 8.81 19.90
CA GLY A 115 -21.35 9.66 18.73
C GLY A 115 -21.34 11.17 19.01
N PHE A 116 -22.03 11.63 20.07
CA PHE A 116 -22.03 13.05 20.44
C PHE A 116 -20.64 13.58 20.85
N LEU A 117 -19.89 12.81 21.64
CA LEU A 117 -18.51 13.16 21.98
C LEU A 117 -17.60 13.19 20.73
N LEU A 118 -17.76 12.22 19.83
CA LEU A 118 -17.02 12.20 18.57
C LEU A 118 -17.37 13.41 17.69
N GLN A 119 -18.66 13.79 17.60
CA GLN A 119 -19.12 14.96 16.88
C GLN A 119 -18.50 16.24 17.44
N ARG A 120 -18.44 16.36 18.76
CA ARG A 120 -17.81 17.51 19.42
C ARG A 120 -16.31 17.59 19.11
N LEU A 121 -15.60 16.47 19.14
CA LEU A 121 -14.18 16.43 18.75
C LEU A 121 -13.97 16.85 17.30
N VAL A 122 -14.75 16.30 16.36
CA VAL A 122 -14.69 16.65 14.93
C VAL A 122 -14.91 18.15 14.73
N SER A 123 -15.95 18.70 15.36
CA SER A 123 -16.28 20.12 15.31
C SER A 123 -15.15 21.01 15.85
N LEU A 124 -14.59 20.68 17.02
CA LEU A 124 -13.50 21.44 17.63
C LEU A 124 -12.18 21.33 16.84
N CYS A 125 -11.93 20.20 16.18
CA CYS A 125 -10.78 20.01 15.32
C CYS A 125 -10.89 20.79 14.00
N GLY A 126 -12.11 21.10 13.56
CA GLY A 126 -12.38 21.63 12.22
C GLY A 126 -12.24 20.58 11.12
N ASP A 127 -12.49 19.30 11.45
CA ASP A 127 -12.42 18.21 10.47
C ASP A 127 -13.64 18.23 9.55
N TRP A 128 -13.44 17.91 8.27
CA TRP A 128 -14.46 18.03 7.23
C TRP A 128 -15.50 16.90 7.29
N ASP A 129 -15.14 15.76 7.89
CA ASP A 129 -16.01 14.58 7.92
C ASP A 129 -17.05 14.64 9.06
N VAL A 130 -18.04 15.52 8.88
CA VAL A 130 -19.11 15.75 9.86
C VAL A 130 -20.20 14.66 9.85
N ASP A 131 -20.25 13.84 8.81
CA ASP A 131 -21.27 12.79 8.68
C ASP A 131 -20.94 11.55 9.50
N VAL A 132 -19.67 11.16 9.57
CA VAL A 132 -19.24 9.99 10.35
C VAL A 132 -19.76 10.05 11.80
N PRO A 133 -19.61 11.16 12.55
CA PRO A 133 -20.21 11.28 13.87
C PRO A 133 -21.75 11.16 13.86
N ARG A 134 -22.43 11.74 12.86
CA ARG A 134 -23.89 11.65 12.72
C ARG A 134 -24.35 10.22 12.51
N TRP A 135 -23.61 9.41 11.76
CA TRP A 135 -23.94 7.99 11.59
C TRP A 135 -23.99 7.26 12.92
N PHE A 136 -23.13 7.59 13.89
CA PHE A 136 -23.17 6.99 15.23
C PHE A 136 -24.26 7.55 16.16
N ILE A 137 -25.04 8.54 15.69
CA ILE A 137 -26.16 9.15 16.43
C ILE A 137 -27.49 8.73 15.76
N GLU A 138 -27.57 8.86 14.45
CA GLU A 138 -28.80 8.74 13.65
C GLU A 138 -28.88 7.43 12.84
N GLY A 139 -27.75 6.72 12.67
CA GLY A 139 -27.61 5.61 11.74
C GLY A 139 -27.04 6.05 10.37
N ALA A 140 -26.24 5.18 9.74
CA ALA A 140 -25.61 5.47 8.46
C ALA A 140 -26.57 5.24 7.27
N PRO A 141 -26.57 6.16 6.27
CA PRO A 141 -27.16 5.88 4.96
C PRO A 141 -26.27 4.92 4.17
N VAL A 142 -26.84 4.06 3.33
CA VAL A 142 -26.07 3.11 2.52
C VAL A 142 -26.18 3.35 1.01
N GLY A 143 -26.85 4.43 0.62
CA GLY A 143 -27.01 4.81 -0.78
C GLY A 143 -28.19 4.13 -1.47
N LEU A 144 -29.16 3.57 -0.73
CA LEU A 144 -30.36 2.94 -1.30
C LEU A 144 -31.60 3.81 -1.06
N SER A 145 -31.97 4.01 0.21
CA SER A 145 -33.04 4.95 0.58
C SER A 145 -32.52 6.39 0.73
N LYS A 146 -31.30 6.54 1.25
CA LYS A 146 -30.65 7.84 1.49
C LYS A 146 -29.30 7.88 0.79
N GLU A 147 -28.99 9.01 0.16
CA GLU A 147 -27.69 9.23 -0.44
C GLU A 147 -26.58 9.30 0.62
N ILE A 148 -25.37 8.90 0.23
CA ILE A 148 -24.16 9.09 1.04
C ILE A 148 -23.55 10.43 0.61
N ASP A 149 -23.56 11.41 1.52
CA ASP A 149 -23.06 12.76 1.25
C ASP A 149 -21.56 12.76 0.88
N TYR A 150 -21.20 13.56 -0.11
CA TYR A 150 -19.81 13.73 -0.55
C TYR A 150 -19.09 14.81 0.26
N CYS A 151 -18.12 14.42 1.10
CA CYS A 151 -17.40 15.33 2.00
C CYS A 151 -15.94 15.61 1.60
N ASN A 152 -15.57 15.38 0.34
CA ASN A 152 -14.19 15.53 -0.15
C ASN A 152 -13.16 14.77 0.72
N ILE A 153 -13.53 13.61 1.27
CA ILE A 153 -12.60 12.81 2.08
C ILE A 153 -11.72 11.97 1.15
N PHE A 154 -12.33 11.41 0.10
CA PHE A 154 -11.63 10.68 -0.94
C PHE A 154 -11.95 11.22 -2.34
N PRO A 155 -11.11 10.91 -3.35
CA PRO A 155 -11.37 11.27 -4.73
C PRO A 155 -12.68 10.68 -5.24
N ARG A 156 -13.33 11.36 -6.19
CA ARG A 156 -14.58 10.85 -6.77
C ARG A 156 -14.37 9.53 -7.53
N SER A 157 -15.31 8.60 -7.37
CA SER A 157 -15.41 7.38 -8.20
C SER A 157 -16.33 7.56 -9.40
N GLY A 158 -16.07 6.82 -10.48
CA GLY A 158 -17.01 6.65 -11.59
C GLY A 158 -18.09 5.61 -11.26
N ARG A 159 -19.21 5.63 -11.99
CA ARG A 159 -20.28 4.63 -11.84
C ARG A 159 -19.79 3.23 -12.24
N PRO A 160 -20.08 2.17 -11.45
CA PRO A 160 -19.83 0.79 -11.88
C PRO A 160 -20.74 0.41 -13.07
N GLU A 161 -20.27 -0.54 -13.90
CA GLU A 161 -21.06 -1.16 -14.97
C GLU A 161 -22.05 -2.20 -14.38
N LEU A 162 -23.28 -2.22 -14.91
CA LEU A 162 -24.38 -3.09 -14.50
C LEU A 162 -24.16 -4.54 -14.98
N GLU A 163 -24.36 -5.54 -14.12
CA GLU A 163 -24.43 -6.97 -14.51
C GLU A 163 -25.87 -7.52 -14.39
N PRO A 164 -26.41 -8.23 -15.41
CA PRO A 164 -27.86 -8.41 -15.57
C PRO A 164 -28.47 -9.70 -14.96
N ASP A 165 -27.88 -10.33 -13.93
CA ASP A 165 -28.43 -11.61 -13.42
C ASP A 165 -28.81 -11.57 -11.93
N GLY A 166 -30.10 -11.84 -11.67
CA GLY A 166 -30.76 -11.64 -10.37
C GLY A 166 -31.21 -12.96 -9.72
N SER A 167 -30.87 -13.20 -8.45
CA SER A 167 -31.36 -14.33 -7.65
C SER A 167 -31.45 -14.02 -6.15
N ASP A 168 -32.60 -14.30 -5.55
CA ASP A 168 -32.83 -14.09 -4.11
C ASP A 168 -32.53 -15.33 -3.24
N ARG A 169 -31.88 -16.35 -3.83
CA ARG A 169 -31.59 -17.62 -3.15
C ARG A 169 -30.18 -17.63 -2.58
N ASN A 170 -30.06 -18.09 -1.33
CA ASN A 170 -28.77 -18.39 -0.72
C ASN A 170 -27.96 -19.41 -1.53
N TYR A 171 -26.64 -19.31 -1.39
CA TYR A 171 -25.72 -20.27 -1.97
C TYR A 171 -25.81 -21.63 -1.26
N PRO A 172 -25.59 -22.76 -1.96
CA PRO A 172 -25.56 -24.10 -1.37
C PRO A 172 -24.65 -24.20 -0.15
N SER A 173 -23.49 -23.50 -0.19
CA SER A 173 -22.52 -23.43 0.92
C SER A 173 -23.14 -23.03 2.26
N THR A 174 -24.19 -22.21 2.24
CA THR A 174 -24.88 -21.74 3.45
C THR A 174 -25.62 -22.88 4.14
N TYR A 175 -26.17 -23.81 3.37
CA TYR A 175 -26.86 -24.98 3.91
C TYR A 175 -25.91 -26.16 4.17
N GLU A 176 -24.81 -26.27 3.42
CA GLU A 176 -23.72 -27.22 3.70
C GLU A 176 -23.07 -26.97 5.08
N HIS A 177 -23.07 -25.72 5.54
CA HIS A 177 -22.52 -25.29 6.84
C HIS A 177 -23.60 -24.70 7.76
N TYR A 178 -24.83 -25.20 7.67
CA TYR A 178 -26.01 -24.57 8.29
C TYR A 178 -25.88 -24.35 9.80
N ASP A 179 -25.38 -25.35 10.54
CA ASP A 179 -25.25 -25.26 12.00
C ASP A 179 -24.21 -24.21 12.41
N GLU A 180 -23.08 -24.14 11.70
CA GLU A 180 -22.06 -23.10 11.91
C GLU A 180 -22.58 -21.71 11.53
N VAL A 181 -23.36 -21.59 10.44
CA VAL A 181 -24.00 -20.33 10.04
C VAL A 181 -24.92 -19.84 11.17
N LEU A 182 -25.82 -20.68 11.67
CA LEU A 182 -26.73 -20.31 12.75
C LEU A 182 -25.97 -19.95 14.03
N LYS A 183 -24.88 -20.64 14.35
CA LYS A 183 -24.03 -20.30 15.49
C LYS A 183 -23.41 -18.92 15.35
N VAL A 184 -22.92 -18.55 14.17
CA VAL A 184 -22.37 -17.20 13.91
C VAL A 184 -23.47 -16.15 14.03
N LEU A 185 -24.65 -16.38 13.46
CA LEU A 185 -25.76 -15.43 13.51
C LEU A 185 -26.31 -15.22 14.93
N LYS A 186 -26.41 -16.28 15.74
CA LYS A 186 -26.77 -16.16 17.16
C LYS A 186 -25.74 -15.36 17.95
N ALA A 187 -24.45 -15.57 17.69
CA ALA A 187 -23.40 -14.77 18.30
C ALA A 187 -23.47 -13.29 17.86
N GLU A 188 -23.87 -12.99 16.62
CA GLU A 188 -24.10 -11.61 16.16
C GLU A 188 -25.33 -10.98 16.84
N GLU A 189 -26.39 -11.76 17.08
CA GLU A 189 -27.59 -11.34 17.84
C GLU A 189 -27.27 -11.06 19.31
N GLU A 190 -26.50 -11.92 19.98
CA GLU A 190 -26.03 -11.71 21.36
C GLU A 190 -25.20 -10.42 21.51
N ARG A 191 -24.55 -10.00 20.43
CA ARG A 191 -23.78 -8.76 20.36
C ARG A 191 -24.60 -7.53 19.97
N GLY A 192 -25.88 -7.73 19.66
CA GLY A 192 -26.83 -6.66 19.29
C GLY A 192 -26.72 -6.19 17.84
N PHE A 193 -26.01 -6.91 16.97
CA PHE A 193 -25.82 -6.52 15.55
C PHE A 193 -27.01 -6.90 14.67
N CYS A 194 -27.73 -7.95 15.02
CA CYS A 194 -28.92 -8.39 14.31
C CYS A 194 -29.98 -8.97 15.25
N LYS A 195 -31.16 -9.24 14.70
CA LYS A 195 -32.23 -10.01 15.35
C LYS A 195 -32.61 -11.21 14.49
N LEU A 196 -32.75 -12.38 15.10
CA LEU A 196 -33.35 -13.54 14.45
C LEU A 196 -34.86 -13.54 14.69
N CYS A 197 -35.62 -13.53 13.61
CA CYS A 197 -37.07 -13.50 13.60
C CYS A 197 -37.63 -14.81 13.05
N SER A 198 -38.72 -15.28 13.64
CA SER A 198 -39.40 -16.51 13.21
C SER A 198 -40.56 -16.24 12.27
N THR A 199 -41.07 -15.01 12.27
CA THR A 199 -42.20 -14.58 11.45
C THR A 199 -41.84 -13.38 10.60
N PHE A 200 -42.53 -13.22 9.47
CA PHE A 200 -42.32 -12.06 8.59
C PHE A 200 -42.93 -10.77 9.20
N GLU A 201 -43.95 -10.88 10.05
CA GLU A 201 -44.54 -9.73 10.76
C GLU A 201 -43.56 -9.12 11.77
N GLU A 202 -42.76 -9.95 12.46
CA GLU A 202 -41.65 -9.46 13.28
C GLU A 202 -40.66 -8.63 12.44
N VAL A 203 -40.34 -9.09 11.23
CA VAL A 203 -39.42 -8.37 10.32
C VAL A 203 -39.99 -7.01 9.96
N LYS A 204 -41.25 -6.95 9.50
CA LYS A 204 -41.93 -5.69 9.15
C LYS A 204 -41.92 -4.68 10.29
N THR A 205 -42.16 -5.17 11.51
CA THR A 205 -42.12 -4.35 12.72
C THR A 205 -40.73 -3.76 12.97
N LEU A 206 -39.66 -4.55 12.80
CA LEU A 206 -38.28 -4.13 13.07
C LEU A 206 -37.68 -3.22 11.99
N VAL A 207 -38.07 -3.41 10.73
CA VAL A 207 -37.60 -2.59 9.61
C VAL A 207 -38.46 -1.35 9.36
N HIS A 208 -39.60 -1.25 10.05
CA HIS A 208 -40.58 -0.16 9.89
C HIS A 208 -41.07 0.03 8.45
N GLY A 209 -41.28 -1.07 7.72
CA GLY A 209 -41.69 -1.03 6.32
C GLY A 209 -42.21 -2.36 5.79
N ASP A 210 -42.95 -2.28 4.67
CA ASP A 210 -43.54 -3.45 3.99
C ASP A 210 -42.67 -3.97 2.83
N ASP A 211 -41.86 -3.11 2.22
CA ASP A 211 -41.03 -3.43 1.06
C ASP A 211 -39.64 -3.93 1.48
N ILE A 212 -39.52 -5.23 1.72
CA ILE A 212 -38.30 -5.89 2.21
C ILE A 212 -37.58 -6.62 1.09
N VAL A 213 -36.26 -6.39 0.98
CA VAL A 213 -35.38 -7.12 0.06
C VAL A 213 -34.59 -8.18 0.82
N LEU A 214 -34.79 -9.45 0.47
CA LEU A 214 -34.02 -10.55 1.03
C LEU A 214 -32.67 -10.65 0.30
N THR A 215 -31.58 -10.52 1.05
CA THR A 215 -30.23 -10.65 0.50
C THR A 215 -29.73 -12.09 0.64
N PRO A 216 -29.28 -12.72 -0.45
CA PRO A 216 -28.65 -14.03 -0.40
C PRO A 216 -27.43 -14.05 0.52
N LEU A 217 -27.23 -15.16 1.23
CA LEU A 217 -26.06 -15.40 2.05
C LEU A 217 -25.17 -16.47 1.43
N ALA A 218 -23.86 -16.23 1.45
CA ALA A 218 -22.80 -17.19 1.20
C ALA A 218 -21.99 -17.46 2.48
N ALA A 219 -21.53 -18.70 2.62
CA ALA A 219 -20.75 -19.17 3.75
C ALA A 219 -19.38 -19.64 3.26
N LEU A 220 -18.32 -18.91 3.62
CA LEU A 220 -16.97 -19.14 3.16
C LEU A 220 -16.11 -19.73 4.30
N PRO A 221 -15.74 -21.02 4.27
CA PRO A 221 -14.88 -21.60 5.28
C PRO A 221 -13.46 -21.01 5.19
N LYS A 222 -12.90 -20.63 6.34
CA LYS A 222 -11.50 -20.24 6.48
C LYS A 222 -10.64 -21.45 6.83
N SER A 223 -9.35 -21.35 6.53
CA SER A 223 -8.35 -22.38 6.85
C SER A 223 -8.22 -22.71 8.35
N ASN A 224 -8.67 -21.81 9.23
CA ASN A 224 -8.69 -22.02 10.68
C ASN A 224 -10.01 -22.62 11.20
N GLY A 225 -10.87 -23.14 10.31
CA GLY A 225 -12.16 -23.73 10.65
C GLY A 225 -13.26 -22.71 10.99
N LYS A 226 -12.97 -21.41 11.02
CA LYS A 226 -13.99 -20.37 11.20
C LYS A 226 -14.75 -20.13 9.89
N LEU A 227 -16.02 -19.75 9.99
CA LEU A 227 -16.83 -19.38 8.85
C LEU A 227 -16.82 -17.86 8.63
N ARG A 228 -16.79 -17.41 7.37
CA ARG A 228 -17.06 -16.03 7.00
C ARG A 228 -18.39 -15.97 6.26
N LEU A 229 -19.33 -15.24 6.84
CA LEU A 229 -20.61 -14.93 6.22
C LEU A 229 -20.44 -13.73 5.29
N VAL A 230 -20.94 -13.83 4.06
CA VAL A 230 -20.96 -12.73 3.08
C VAL A 230 -22.35 -12.64 2.50
N SER A 231 -22.98 -11.48 2.63
CA SER A 231 -24.24 -11.19 1.96
C SER A 231 -23.94 -10.85 0.50
N ASP A 232 -24.59 -11.50 -0.45
CA ASP A 232 -24.36 -11.25 -1.86
C ASP A 232 -25.31 -10.18 -2.38
N CYS A 233 -24.89 -8.92 -2.22
CA CYS A 233 -25.62 -7.75 -2.68
C CYS A 233 -25.49 -7.51 -4.20
N LYS A 234 -24.72 -8.34 -4.93
CA LYS A 234 -24.64 -8.25 -6.40
C LYS A 234 -25.79 -9.00 -7.04
N VAL A 235 -26.04 -10.22 -6.55
CA VAL A 235 -27.02 -11.12 -7.15
C VAL A 235 -28.45 -10.66 -6.90
N ASN A 236 -28.73 -9.81 -5.92
CA ASN A 236 -30.04 -9.17 -5.78
C ASN A 236 -30.05 -7.71 -6.26
N HIS A 237 -29.03 -7.29 -7.03
CA HIS A 237 -28.89 -5.95 -7.61
C HIS A 237 -28.80 -4.79 -6.62
N LEU A 238 -28.73 -5.00 -5.30
CA LEU A 238 -28.61 -3.89 -4.34
C LEU A 238 -27.38 -3.02 -4.64
N ASN A 239 -26.26 -3.64 -5.02
CA ASN A 239 -25.04 -2.92 -5.38
C ASN A 239 -25.17 -2.04 -6.64
N ASP A 240 -26.16 -2.31 -7.50
CA ASP A 240 -26.42 -1.54 -8.71
C ASP A 240 -27.15 -0.22 -8.39
N TYR A 241 -27.88 -0.19 -7.27
CA TYR A 241 -28.61 0.98 -6.78
C TYR A 241 -27.81 1.79 -5.76
N CYS A 242 -26.86 1.17 -5.06
CA CYS A 242 -25.96 1.87 -4.14
C CYS A 242 -25.09 2.90 -4.86
N PHE A 243 -25.34 4.18 -4.61
CA PHE A 243 -24.46 5.24 -5.10
C PHE A 243 -23.25 5.45 -4.17
N VAL A 244 -22.05 5.16 -4.69
CA VAL A 244 -20.76 5.33 -4.01
C VAL A 244 -19.92 6.33 -4.80
N ASP A 245 -19.96 7.60 -4.37
CA ASP A 245 -19.31 8.73 -5.06
C ASP A 245 -17.82 8.88 -4.69
N GLU A 246 -17.30 8.09 -3.73
CA GLU A 246 -15.93 8.20 -3.22
C GLU A 246 -15.10 6.91 -3.41
N HIS A 247 -13.89 7.05 -3.96
CA HIS A 247 -12.91 5.98 -4.11
C HIS A 247 -11.91 5.96 -2.95
N VAL A 248 -12.10 5.04 -2.00
CA VAL A 248 -11.23 4.87 -0.84
C VAL A 248 -9.76 4.64 -1.24
N GLU A 249 -8.87 5.51 -0.76
CA GLU A 249 -7.43 5.39 -0.99
C GLU A 249 -6.73 4.64 0.15
N LEU A 250 -6.31 3.39 -0.13
CA LEU A 250 -5.61 2.55 0.84
C LEU A 250 -4.09 2.81 0.84
N PRO A 251 -3.43 2.72 2.01
CA PRO A 251 -1.98 2.79 2.08
C PRO A 251 -1.32 1.56 1.46
N ARG A 252 -0.07 1.73 1.06
CA ARG A 252 0.83 0.68 0.60
C ARG A 252 1.83 0.40 1.72
N VAL A 253 2.44 -0.79 1.69
CA VAL A 253 3.49 -1.15 2.66
C VAL A 253 4.62 -0.11 2.71
N PHE A 254 4.91 0.55 1.57
CA PHE A 254 5.95 1.60 1.48
C PHE A 254 5.64 2.85 2.28
N ASP A 255 4.36 3.23 2.41
CA ASP A 255 4.01 4.45 3.13
C ASP A 255 4.35 4.28 4.64
N LEU A 256 4.15 3.09 5.22
CA LEU A 256 4.60 2.76 6.58
C LEU A 256 6.12 2.68 6.71
N ILE A 257 6.79 2.02 5.74
CA ILE A 257 8.26 1.89 5.75
C ILE A 257 8.92 3.26 5.72
N GLU A 258 8.42 4.17 4.87
CA GLU A 258 8.90 5.56 4.80
C GLU A 258 8.74 6.26 6.16
N GLY A 259 7.59 6.08 6.82
CA GLY A 259 7.39 6.57 8.18
C GLY A 259 8.41 6.03 9.18
N ILE A 260 8.66 4.71 9.18
CA ILE A 260 9.65 4.08 10.07
C ILE A 260 11.07 4.61 9.78
N VAL A 261 11.47 4.68 8.51
CA VAL A 261 12.79 5.16 8.09
C VAL A 261 12.99 6.63 8.46
N GLN A 262 11.99 7.48 8.25
CA GLN A 262 12.05 8.89 8.65
C GLN A 262 12.25 9.02 10.17
N LEU A 263 11.47 8.28 10.97
CA LEU A 263 11.59 8.32 12.42
C LEU A 263 12.92 7.74 12.90
N LEU A 264 13.43 6.66 12.29
CA LEU A 264 14.73 6.10 12.65
C LEU A 264 15.89 7.05 12.32
N ASN A 265 15.82 7.76 11.18
CA ASN A 265 16.79 8.81 10.86
C ASN A 265 16.80 9.90 11.93
N SER A 266 15.62 10.41 12.30
CA SER A 266 15.50 11.42 13.36
C SER A 266 15.93 10.89 14.72
N ALA A 267 15.61 9.64 15.04
CA ALA A 267 15.95 9.03 16.31
C ALA A 267 17.46 8.85 16.48
N ASN A 268 18.16 8.42 15.42
CA ASN A 268 19.62 8.31 15.43
C ASN A 268 20.31 9.66 15.71
N ASP A 269 19.79 10.76 15.14
CA ASP A 269 20.33 12.10 15.37
C ASP A 269 20.18 12.56 16.84
N HIS A 270 19.24 11.97 17.60
CA HIS A 270 18.89 12.40 18.97
C HIS A 270 19.13 11.31 20.04
N GLY A 271 19.71 10.16 19.68
CA GLY A 271 19.90 9.04 20.61
C GLY A 271 18.58 8.40 21.09
N GLU A 272 17.55 8.42 20.26
CA GLU A 272 16.22 7.89 20.58
C GLU A 272 15.98 6.48 19.99
N PHE A 273 14.86 5.88 20.38
CA PHE A 273 14.38 4.58 19.93
C PHE A 273 13.11 4.75 19.08
N VAL A 274 12.86 3.81 18.17
CA VAL A 274 11.63 3.73 17.36
C VAL A 274 10.96 2.39 17.59
N GLU A 275 9.67 2.45 17.87
CA GLU A 275 8.81 1.28 18.07
C GLU A 275 7.68 1.28 17.06
N VAL A 276 7.15 0.10 16.76
CA VAL A 276 6.07 -0.12 15.78
C VAL A 276 4.97 -0.93 16.45
N ALA A 277 3.71 -0.62 16.16
CA ALA A 277 2.56 -1.42 16.57
C ALA A 277 1.58 -1.60 15.42
N VAL A 278 0.95 -2.77 15.36
CA VAL A 278 -0.12 -3.11 14.41
C VAL A 278 -1.27 -3.70 15.22
N ILE A 279 -2.50 -3.18 15.06
CA ILE A 279 -3.66 -3.63 15.84
C ILE A 279 -4.97 -3.42 15.08
N ASP A 280 -5.72 -4.48 14.79
CA ASP A 280 -6.97 -4.35 14.04
C ASP A 280 -8.11 -3.73 14.87
N PHE A 281 -8.96 -2.92 14.24
CA PHE A 281 -10.31 -2.63 14.74
C PHE A 281 -11.15 -3.91 14.76
N ALA A 282 -11.73 -4.21 15.92
CA ALA A 282 -12.71 -5.27 16.04
C ALA A 282 -14.04 -4.77 15.47
N ASP A 283 -14.77 -5.67 14.82
CA ASP A 283 -16.14 -5.47 14.32
C ASP A 283 -16.30 -4.46 13.17
N ALA A 284 -15.38 -3.52 12.99
CA ALA A 284 -15.27 -2.62 11.83
C ALA A 284 -16.63 -2.13 11.31
N VAL A 285 -17.09 -2.64 10.14
CA VAL A 285 -18.40 -2.29 9.54
C VAL A 285 -19.57 -2.51 10.49
N ARG A 286 -19.53 -3.55 11.35
CA ARG A 286 -20.57 -3.85 12.34
C ARG A 286 -20.67 -2.81 13.44
N THR A 287 -19.64 -1.98 13.64
CA THR A 287 -19.67 -0.89 14.61
C THR A 287 -20.57 0.25 14.15
N ILE A 288 -20.75 0.41 12.82
CA ILE A 288 -21.55 1.49 12.23
C ILE A 288 -23.02 1.08 12.23
N PRO A 289 -23.89 1.77 13.00
CA PRO A 289 -25.30 1.46 13.00
C PRO A 289 -25.95 1.88 11.68
N LEU A 290 -27.03 1.20 11.32
CA LEU A 290 -27.75 1.42 10.07
C LEU A 290 -28.95 2.35 10.30
N ALA A 291 -29.14 3.32 9.40
CA ALA A 291 -30.34 4.17 9.42
C ALA A 291 -31.61 3.32 9.29
N VAL A 292 -32.69 3.72 9.97
CA VAL A 292 -33.94 2.96 10.03
C VAL A 292 -34.49 2.68 8.63
N GLU A 293 -34.42 3.67 7.75
CA GLU A 293 -34.94 3.63 6.37
C GLU A 293 -34.14 2.71 5.44
N GLU A 294 -32.96 2.27 5.87
CA GLU A 294 -32.08 1.36 5.11
C GLU A 294 -32.21 -0.11 5.58
N ARG A 295 -32.88 -0.34 6.72
CA ARG A 295 -33.10 -1.68 7.30
C ARG A 295 -33.83 -2.65 6.37
N PRO A 296 -34.82 -2.23 5.54
CA PRO A 296 -35.50 -3.16 4.64
C PRO A 296 -34.57 -3.86 3.63
N PHE A 297 -33.38 -3.31 3.37
CA PHE A 297 -32.36 -3.89 2.48
C PHE A 297 -31.30 -4.73 3.21
N HIS A 298 -31.37 -4.81 4.53
CA HIS A 298 -30.42 -5.50 5.40
C HIS A 298 -31.05 -6.74 6.05
N VAL A 299 -31.89 -7.44 5.31
CA VAL A 299 -32.60 -8.64 5.75
C VAL A 299 -32.07 -9.86 5.01
N LEU A 300 -31.72 -10.92 5.76
CA LEU A 300 -31.38 -12.23 5.20
C LEU A 300 -32.48 -13.25 5.52
N ARG A 301 -32.53 -14.34 4.76
CA ARG A 301 -33.34 -15.51 5.10
C ARG A 301 -32.45 -16.74 5.20
N VAL A 302 -32.40 -17.38 6.36
CA VAL A 302 -31.57 -18.59 6.58
C VAL A 302 -32.42 -19.69 7.22
N GLY A 303 -32.73 -20.71 6.44
CA GLY A 303 -33.63 -21.78 6.86
C GLY A 303 -35.02 -21.24 7.23
N GLY A 304 -35.45 -21.50 8.46
CA GLY A 304 -36.71 -21.02 9.02
C GLY A 304 -36.66 -19.61 9.63
N TYR A 305 -35.51 -18.94 9.61
CA TYR A 305 -35.32 -17.63 10.24
C TYR A 305 -35.18 -16.51 9.21
N TYR A 306 -35.70 -15.34 9.56
CA TYR A 306 -35.30 -14.07 8.98
C TYR A 306 -34.25 -13.42 9.90
N VAL A 307 -33.25 -12.77 9.32
CA VAL A 307 -32.21 -12.08 10.08
C VAL A 307 -32.23 -10.62 9.69
N VAL A 308 -32.59 -9.74 10.64
CA VAL A 308 -32.61 -8.29 10.43
C VAL A 308 -31.34 -7.70 11.03
N PHE A 309 -30.48 -7.09 10.21
CA PHE A 309 -29.30 -6.38 10.70
C PHE A 309 -29.62 -4.93 11.06
N PHE A 310 -29.05 -4.46 12.17
CA PHE A 310 -29.16 -3.08 12.65
C PHE A 310 -27.87 -2.26 12.47
N CYS A 311 -26.84 -2.90 11.92
CA CYS A 311 -25.57 -2.31 11.55
C CYS A 311 -25.17 -2.79 10.15
N LEU A 312 -24.15 -2.15 9.56
CA LEU A 312 -23.72 -2.52 8.22
C LEU A 312 -23.27 -3.99 8.16
N PHE A 313 -23.59 -4.66 7.06
CA PHE A 313 -23.10 -6.00 6.76
C PHE A 313 -22.04 -6.03 5.65
N TYR A 314 -21.30 -7.13 5.58
CA TYR A 314 -20.33 -7.35 4.52
C TYR A 314 -21.04 -7.78 3.23
N GLY A 315 -20.65 -7.19 2.11
CA GLY A 315 -21.16 -7.54 0.78
C GLY A 315 -21.73 -6.38 -0.03
N LEU A 316 -22.22 -5.35 0.69
CA LEU A 316 -22.67 -4.11 0.08
C LEU A 316 -21.47 -3.25 -0.36
N SER A 317 -21.57 -2.62 -1.53
CA SER A 317 -20.51 -1.81 -2.13
C SER A 317 -20.21 -0.55 -1.32
N SER A 318 -21.20 0.00 -0.61
CA SER A 318 -21.05 1.19 0.26
C SER A 318 -20.46 0.89 1.63
N SER A 319 -20.60 -0.34 2.17
CA SER A 319 -20.05 -0.68 3.50
C SER A 319 -18.54 -0.41 3.63
N PRO A 320 -17.68 -0.78 2.66
CA PRO A 320 -16.26 -0.41 2.67
C PRO A 320 -16.00 1.10 2.66
N LEU A 321 -16.84 1.90 1.98
CA LEU A 321 -16.69 3.37 1.96
C LEU A 321 -17.00 3.95 3.34
N LEU A 322 -18.15 3.59 3.93
CA LEU A 322 -18.59 4.11 5.23
C LEU A 322 -17.57 3.76 6.34
N TRP A 323 -17.07 2.52 6.34
CA TRP A 323 -15.97 2.17 7.23
C TRP A 323 -14.67 2.88 6.87
N GLY A 324 -14.34 3.02 5.58
CA GLY A 324 -13.15 3.73 5.11
C GLY A 324 -13.11 5.19 5.60
N ARG A 325 -14.23 5.91 5.55
CA ARG A 325 -14.37 7.26 6.11
C ARG A 325 -14.22 7.28 7.62
N THR A 326 -14.86 6.34 8.31
CA THR A 326 -14.74 6.19 9.76
C THR A 326 -13.28 5.96 10.17
N ALA A 327 -12.60 4.98 9.57
CA ALA A 327 -11.22 4.67 9.86
C ALA A 327 -10.26 5.81 9.44
N ALA A 328 -10.55 6.54 8.37
CA ALA A 328 -9.81 7.75 7.99
C ALA A 328 -9.90 8.83 9.06
N LEU A 329 -11.11 9.14 9.56
CA LEU A 329 -11.31 10.10 10.64
C LEU A 329 -10.54 9.69 11.90
N LEU A 330 -10.66 8.43 12.32
CA LEU A 330 -9.96 7.92 13.51
C LEU A 330 -8.44 7.99 13.36
N SER A 331 -7.93 7.80 12.14
CA SER A 331 -6.51 7.87 11.82
C SER A 331 -6.00 9.31 11.81
N ARG A 332 -6.78 10.27 11.29
CA ARG A 332 -6.48 11.71 11.38
C ARG A 332 -6.43 12.17 12.84
N LEU A 333 -7.46 11.85 13.62
CA LEU A 333 -7.50 12.17 15.06
C LEU A 333 -6.33 11.53 15.81
N GLY A 334 -6.04 10.24 15.57
CA GLY A 334 -4.90 9.55 16.15
C GLY A 334 -3.55 10.21 15.79
N GLN A 335 -3.39 10.63 14.54
CA GLN A 335 -2.17 11.24 14.04
C GLN A 335 -1.87 12.61 14.67
N LEU A 336 -2.90 13.32 15.17
CA LEU A 336 -2.73 14.60 15.88
C LEU A 336 -1.89 14.47 17.16
N PHE A 337 -1.86 13.30 17.82
CA PHE A 337 -0.98 13.07 18.99
C PHE A 337 0.52 13.14 18.66
N PHE A 338 0.86 12.94 17.38
CA PHE A 338 2.24 12.87 16.90
C PHE A 338 2.75 14.17 16.28
N VAL A 339 1.89 15.18 16.17
CA VAL A 339 2.27 16.52 15.71
C VAL A 339 3.09 17.23 16.80
N THR A 340 4.12 17.94 16.37
CA THR A 340 5.02 18.70 17.24
C THR A 340 5.15 20.14 16.75
N SER A 341 5.52 21.04 17.66
CA SER A 341 5.91 22.40 17.29
C SER A 341 7.24 22.46 16.54
N THR A 342 8.06 21.40 16.62
CA THR A 342 9.24 21.20 15.78
C THR A 342 8.83 20.48 14.50
N ASN A 343 9.53 20.71 13.38
CA ASN A 343 9.30 20.00 12.12
C ASN A 343 9.65 18.49 12.17
N VAL A 344 9.91 17.91 13.36
CA VAL A 344 10.31 16.52 13.54
C VAL A 344 9.19 15.74 14.25
N PRO A 345 8.39 14.96 13.52
CA PRO A 345 7.21 14.27 14.07
C PRO A 345 7.58 13.23 15.14
N LEU A 346 6.66 12.93 16.06
CA LEU A 346 6.85 11.89 17.07
C LEU A 346 6.44 10.49 16.62
N GLY A 347 5.61 10.42 15.57
CA GLY A 347 5.05 9.17 15.08
C GLY A 347 4.28 9.31 13.78
N ARG A 348 3.94 8.16 13.19
CA ARG A 348 3.15 8.01 11.97
C ARG A 348 2.11 6.92 12.15
N ILE A 349 0.97 7.08 11.47
CA ILE A 349 -0.11 6.10 11.37
C ILE A 349 -0.36 5.85 9.88
N GLU A 350 -0.57 4.59 9.52
CA GLU A 350 -1.11 4.18 8.22
C GLU A 350 -2.18 3.12 8.47
N THR A 351 -3.35 3.22 7.86
CA THR A 351 -4.50 2.34 8.16
C THR A 351 -4.97 1.62 6.93
N PHE A 352 -4.75 0.31 6.87
CA PHE A 352 -5.23 -0.54 5.79
C PHE A 352 -6.57 -1.16 6.15
N VAL A 353 -7.65 -0.56 5.67
CA VAL A 353 -9.04 -0.97 5.98
C VAL A 353 -9.30 -0.90 7.50
N ASP A 354 -9.23 -2.02 8.21
CA ASP A 354 -9.42 -2.16 9.65
C ASP A 354 -8.09 -2.29 10.43
N ASP A 355 -6.94 -2.30 9.75
CA ASP A 355 -5.63 -2.63 10.33
C ASP A 355 -4.68 -1.40 10.38
N PRO A 356 -4.76 -0.54 11.41
CA PRO A 356 -3.81 0.53 11.64
C PRO A 356 -2.43 0.00 12.07
N ALA A 357 -1.41 0.45 11.34
CA ALA A 357 -0.02 0.34 11.70
C ALA A 357 0.53 1.70 12.12
N MET A 358 1.21 1.73 13.25
CA MET A 358 1.73 2.94 13.86
C MET A 358 3.22 2.76 14.14
N CYS A 359 4.00 3.82 13.98
CA CYS A 359 5.37 3.88 14.48
C CYS A 359 5.59 5.18 15.25
N ALA A 360 6.38 5.11 16.33
CA ALA A 360 6.65 6.26 17.18
C ALA A 360 8.08 6.22 17.68
N ARG A 361 8.68 7.40 17.84
CA ARG A 361 10.02 7.57 18.41
C ARG A 361 9.95 8.02 19.86
N GLY A 362 11.00 7.80 20.64
CA GLY A 362 11.16 8.38 21.97
C GLY A 362 12.50 8.12 22.64
N PRO A 363 12.85 8.89 23.68
CA PRO A 363 14.15 8.79 24.36
C PRO A 363 14.40 7.42 25.00
N THR A 364 13.35 6.68 25.28
CA THR A 364 13.43 5.28 25.70
C THR A 364 12.41 4.44 24.92
N ILE A 365 12.65 3.14 24.83
CA ILE A 365 11.72 2.17 24.25
C ILE A 365 10.33 2.28 24.92
N GLN A 366 10.30 2.46 26.24
CA GLN A 366 9.07 2.58 27.01
C GLN A 366 8.28 3.85 26.62
N VAL A 367 8.96 4.97 26.41
CA VAL A 367 8.30 6.21 25.95
C VAL A 367 7.80 6.06 24.51
N ALA A 368 8.58 5.46 23.63
CA ALA A 368 8.16 5.18 22.25
C ALA A 368 6.91 4.28 22.23
N ARG A 369 6.89 3.21 23.02
CA ARG A 369 5.72 2.33 23.18
C ARG A 369 4.52 3.07 23.76
N ARG A 370 4.70 3.86 24.82
CA ARG A 370 3.62 4.68 25.41
C ARG A 370 2.95 5.57 24.38
N ARG A 371 3.73 6.19 23.49
CA ARG A 371 3.23 7.06 22.42
C ARG A 371 2.36 6.30 21.41
N LEU A 372 2.70 5.05 21.07
CA LEU A 372 1.86 4.19 20.20
C LEU A 372 0.46 3.94 20.79
N TRP A 373 0.32 4.04 22.11
CA TRP A 373 -0.95 3.79 22.80
C TRP A 373 -1.82 5.04 22.98
N LEU A 374 -1.33 6.24 22.64
CA LEU A 374 -2.16 7.46 22.69
C LEU A 374 -3.36 7.38 21.73
N PRO A 375 -3.18 7.03 20.43
CA PRO A 375 -4.31 6.86 19.51
C PRO A 375 -5.24 5.72 19.94
N VAL A 376 -4.68 4.61 20.44
CA VAL A 376 -5.45 3.46 20.91
C VAL A 376 -6.35 3.83 22.09
N LEU A 377 -5.81 4.55 23.07
CA LEU A 377 -6.59 5.01 24.22
C LEU A 377 -7.72 5.95 23.80
N LEU A 378 -7.50 6.81 22.79
CA LEU A 378 -8.55 7.64 22.21
C LEU A 378 -9.66 6.78 21.61
N TRP A 379 -9.32 5.83 20.75
CA TRP A 379 -10.31 4.99 20.08
C TRP A 379 -11.15 4.18 21.08
N LEU A 380 -10.51 3.62 22.12
CA LEU A 380 -11.20 2.93 23.21
C LEU A 380 -12.10 3.87 24.01
N ALA A 381 -11.62 5.07 24.36
CA ALA A 381 -12.40 6.06 25.09
C ALA A 381 -13.63 6.54 24.31
N LEU A 382 -13.57 6.51 22.97
CA LEU A 382 -14.71 6.81 22.08
C LEU A 382 -15.68 5.64 21.91
N GLY A 383 -15.33 4.44 22.40
CA GLY A 383 -16.18 3.24 22.33
C GLY A 383 -15.86 2.29 21.17
N PHE A 384 -14.81 2.56 20.39
CA PHE A 384 -14.34 1.60 19.38
C PHE A 384 -13.64 0.42 20.05
N ARG A 385 -13.75 -0.77 19.43
CA ARG A 385 -13.13 -2.00 19.93
C ARG A 385 -11.93 -2.36 19.07
N LEU A 386 -10.93 -2.99 19.68
CA LEU A 386 -9.69 -3.41 19.03
C LEU A 386 -9.41 -4.88 19.31
N SER A 387 -8.84 -5.58 18.35
CA SER A 387 -8.51 -7.00 18.42
C SER A 387 -7.13 -7.23 19.06
N PHE A 388 -7.03 -7.08 20.37
CA PHE A 388 -5.78 -7.25 21.12
C PHE A 388 -5.10 -8.62 20.95
N GLY A 389 -5.85 -9.69 20.67
CA GLY A 389 -5.29 -11.03 20.45
C GLY A 389 -4.44 -11.18 19.19
N LYS A 390 -4.46 -10.20 18.27
CA LYS A 390 -3.64 -10.18 17.04
C LYS A 390 -2.62 -9.05 17.01
N ARG A 391 -2.54 -8.25 18.07
CA ARG A 391 -1.65 -7.09 18.11
C ARG A 391 -0.21 -7.54 17.92
N GLN A 392 0.58 -6.70 17.26
CA GLN A 392 2.01 -6.89 17.11
C GLN A 392 2.70 -5.62 17.58
N VAL A 393 3.77 -5.77 18.36
CA VAL A 393 4.56 -4.64 18.87
C VAL A 393 6.04 -4.93 18.73
N SER A 394 6.80 -3.89 18.39
CA SER A 394 8.21 -3.94 18.02
C SER A 394 8.47 -4.68 16.70
N LEU A 395 9.57 -4.36 16.04
CA LEU A 395 9.99 -5.11 14.85
C LEU A 395 10.56 -6.49 15.25
N PRO A 396 10.32 -7.55 14.46
CA PRO A 396 9.59 -7.57 13.19
C PRO A 396 8.06 -7.57 13.34
N VAL A 397 7.36 -6.95 12.40
CA VAL A 397 5.88 -6.97 12.30
C VAL A 397 5.41 -7.44 10.93
N ARG A 398 4.19 -7.98 10.87
CA ARG A 398 3.48 -8.32 9.65
C ARG A 398 2.37 -7.31 9.38
N TRP A 399 2.38 -6.68 8.21
CA TRP A 399 1.35 -5.72 7.80
C TRP A 399 1.10 -5.76 6.28
N ILE A 400 -0.16 -5.67 5.86
CA ILE A 400 -0.63 -5.84 4.46
C ILE A 400 -0.01 -7.10 3.80
N GLY A 401 0.21 -8.14 4.61
CA GLY A 401 0.76 -9.41 4.15
C GLY A 401 2.23 -9.40 3.74
N PHE A 402 3.02 -8.43 4.21
CA PHE A 402 4.48 -8.38 4.16
C PHE A 402 5.07 -8.47 5.57
N MET A 403 6.30 -8.96 5.70
CA MET A 403 7.08 -8.89 6.93
C MET A 403 8.01 -7.69 6.89
N ILE A 404 8.01 -6.87 7.93
CA ILE A 404 8.86 -5.69 8.10
C ILE A 404 9.75 -5.96 9.30
N SER A 405 11.06 -5.81 9.13
CA SER A 405 12.05 -6.01 10.19
C SER A 405 13.13 -4.93 10.15
N LYS A 406 13.96 -4.86 11.18
CA LYS A 406 15.19 -4.06 11.19
C LYS A 406 16.39 -5.01 11.17
N LYS A 407 17.34 -4.77 10.26
CA LYS A 407 18.62 -5.48 10.20
C LYS A 407 19.72 -4.43 10.05
N ASP A 408 20.60 -4.35 11.05
CA ASP A 408 21.64 -3.34 11.14
C ASP A 408 21.05 -1.92 10.96
N MET A 409 21.56 -1.18 9.99
CA MET A 409 21.10 0.16 9.59
C MET A 409 20.06 0.13 8.47
N ASN A 410 19.28 -0.93 8.34
CA ASN A 410 18.26 -1.06 7.31
C ASN A 410 16.91 -1.48 7.89
N VAL A 411 15.84 -0.89 7.37
CA VAL A 411 14.51 -1.51 7.42
C VAL A 411 14.43 -2.49 6.26
N VAL A 412 14.02 -3.71 6.55
CA VAL A 412 14.00 -4.81 5.59
C VAL A 412 12.56 -5.29 5.42
N VAL A 413 12.11 -5.42 4.17
CA VAL A 413 10.75 -5.88 3.87
C VAL A 413 10.76 -7.12 3.00
N THR A 414 9.97 -8.11 3.39
CA THR A 414 10.01 -9.48 2.87
C THR A 414 8.60 -10.00 2.61
N LEU A 415 8.48 -10.99 1.72
CA LEU A 415 7.26 -11.78 1.59
C LEU A 415 7.28 -12.91 2.62
N PRO A 416 6.15 -13.20 3.27
CA PRO A 416 6.01 -14.40 4.07
C PRO A 416 6.34 -15.67 3.28
N LEU A 417 7.11 -16.58 3.90
CA LEU A 417 7.62 -17.79 3.27
C LEU A 417 6.50 -18.69 2.72
N GLU A 418 5.37 -18.75 3.40
CA GLU A 418 4.19 -19.51 2.97
C GLU A 418 3.64 -19.01 1.62
N LYS A 419 3.60 -17.69 1.41
CA LYS A 419 3.16 -17.11 0.13
C LYS A 419 4.17 -17.42 -0.98
N LEU A 420 5.44 -17.39 -0.64
CA LEU A 420 6.52 -17.66 -1.57
C LEU A 420 6.52 -19.12 -2.06
N ARG A 421 6.34 -20.07 -1.14
CA ARG A 421 6.21 -21.50 -1.46
C ARG A 421 5.07 -21.75 -2.43
N VAL A 422 3.90 -21.16 -2.21
CA VAL A 422 2.75 -21.27 -3.13
C VAL A 422 3.09 -20.77 -4.54
N ILE A 423 3.80 -19.65 -4.67
CA ILE A 423 4.22 -19.14 -5.98
C ILE A 423 5.18 -20.13 -6.66
N LEU A 424 6.18 -20.63 -5.93
CA LEU A 424 7.16 -21.58 -6.46
C LEU A 424 6.53 -22.92 -6.86
N GLU A 425 5.55 -23.42 -6.09
CA GLU A 425 4.77 -24.62 -6.43
C GLU A 425 3.94 -24.46 -7.69
N MET A 426 3.50 -23.25 -8.02
CA MET A 426 2.83 -22.96 -9.30
C MET A 426 3.82 -22.87 -10.47
N VAL A 427 5.03 -22.34 -10.23
CA VAL A 427 6.06 -22.14 -11.26
C VAL A 427 6.79 -23.44 -11.61
N ARG A 428 7.17 -24.25 -10.61
CA ARG A 428 7.99 -25.47 -10.80
C ARG A 428 7.44 -26.43 -11.86
N PRO A 429 6.14 -26.79 -11.87
CA PRO A 429 5.63 -27.74 -12.85
C PRO A 429 5.71 -27.21 -14.29
N LEU A 430 5.65 -25.89 -14.47
CA LEU A 430 5.77 -25.25 -15.78
C LEU A 430 7.20 -25.29 -16.30
N LEU A 431 8.20 -25.29 -15.41
CA LEU A 431 9.60 -25.38 -15.79
C LEU A 431 10.07 -26.82 -16.09
N VAL A 432 9.48 -27.82 -15.42
CA VAL A 432 10.01 -29.19 -15.41
C VAL A 432 9.28 -30.15 -16.35
N GLY A 433 8.12 -29.79 -16.91
CA GLY A 433 7.48 -30.69 -17.89
C GLY A 433 6.06 -30.38 -18.34
N LYS A 434 5.36 -29.37 -17.78
CA LYS A 434 4.03 -29.01 -18.29
C LYS A 434 4.14 -28.19 -19.57
N ALA A 435 3.63 -28.73 -20.68
CA ALA A 435 3.56 -28.02 -21.95
C ALA A 435 2.50 -26.91 -21.97
N ARG A 436 1.47 -26.97 -21.11
CA ARG A 436 0.33 -26.02 -21.11
C ARG A 436 -0.11 -25.65 -19.69
N ILE A 437 -0.66 -24.45 -19.55
CA ILE A 437 -1.30 -23.94 -18.33
C ILE A 437 -2.69 -23.39 -18.65
N ALA A 438 -3.68 -23.63 -17.78
CA ALA A 438 -5.01 -23.05 -17.93
C ALA A 438 -4.96 -21.53 -17.72
N THR A 439 -5.68 -20.76 -18.54
CA THR A 439 -5.69 -19.29 -18.49
C THR A 439 -6.07 -18.76 -17.11
N LYS A 440 -7.07 -19.36 -16.44
CA LYS A 440 -7.44 -19.04 -15.06
C LYS A 440 -6.28 -19.25 -14.07
N LYS A 441 -5.49 -20.32 -14.23
CA LYS A 441 -4.32 -20.62 -13.37
C LYS A 441 -3.18 -19.63 -13.62
N LEU A 442 -2.92 -19.27 -14.89
CA LEU A 442 -1.92 -18.25 -15.22
C LEU A 442 -2.32 -16.88 -14.65
N ARG A 443 -3.59 -16.47 -14.79
CA ARG A 443 -4.12 -15.24 -14.18
C ARG A 443 -3.90 -15.21 -12.67
N SER A 444 -4.16 -16.33 -12.00
CA SER A 444 -3.93 -16.49 -10.56
C SER A 444 -2.44 -16.40 -10.19
N LEU A 445 -1.53 -16.94 -11.02
CA LEU A 445 -0.08 -16.79 -10.85
C LEU A 445 0.35 -15.33 -11.05
N CYS A 446 -0.10 -14.67 -12.12
CA CYS A 446 0.17 -13.26 -12.40
C CYS A 446 -0.27 -12.36 -11.24
N GLY A 447 -1.46 -12.57 -10.67
CA GLY A 447 -1.92 -11.81 -9.51
C GLY A 447 -1.00 -11.96 -8.29
N ARG A 448 -0.58 -13.19 -7.96
CA ARG A 448 0.36 -13.44 -6.86
C ARG A 448 1.74 -12.82 -7.12
N LEU A 449 2.23 -12.89 -8.35
CA LEU A 449 3.51 -12.28 -8.72
C LEU A 449 3.45 -10.75 -8.77
N SER A 450 2.32 -10.17 -9.17
CA SER A 450 2.11 -8.72 -9.08
C SER A 450 2.13 -8.25 -7.63
N PHE A 451 1.55 -9.02 -6.70
CA PHE A 451 1.67 -8.76 -5.27
C PHE A 451 3.15 -8.84 -4.82
N ALA A 452 3.88 -9.89 -5.22
CA ALA A 452 5.29 -10.02 -4.91
C ALA A 452 6.17 -8.91 -5.52
N GLY A 453 5.84 -8.47 -6.73
CA GLY A 453 6.53 -7.41 -7.46
C GLY A 453 6.40 -6.02 -6.82
N GLN A 454 5.56 -5.86 -5.79
CA GLN A 454 5.57 -4.66 -4.96
C GLN A 454 6.91 -4.51 -4.24
N ILE A 455 7.41 -5.58 -3.61
CA ILE A 455 8.67 -5.56 -2.84
C ILE A 455 9.88 -6.10 -3.61
N VAL A 456 9.67 -6.85 -4.69
CA VAL A 456 10.76 -7.29 -5.59
C VAL A 456 10.58 -6.55 -6.92
N PRO A 457 11.09 -5.31 -7.07
CA PRO A 457 10.86 -4.49 -8.26
C PRO A 457 11.22 -5.21 -9.57
N TYR A 458 12.26 -6.04 -9.53
CA TYR A 458 12.76 -6.80 -10.69
C TYR A 458 11.73 -7.76 -11.29
N LEU A 459 10.81 -8.29 -10.48
CA LEU A 459 9.76 -9.19 -10.98
C LEU A 459 8.84 -8.50 -11.98
N ARG A 460 8.65 -7.18 -11.89
CA ARG A 460 7.70 -6.45 -12.73
C ARG A 460 7.99 -6.63 -14.22
N ALA A 461 9.26 -6.66 -14.59
CA ALA A 461 9.74 -6.83 -15.96
C ALA A 461 9.31 -8.18 -16.57
N PHE A 462 9.36 -9.24 -15.76
CA PHE A 462 9.02 -10.62 -16.16
C PHE A 462 7.53 -10.90 -16.03
N VAL A 463 6.88 -10.33 -15.02
CA VAL A 463 5.43 -10.42 -14.81
C VAL A 463 4.67 -9.73 -15.94
N ALA A 464 5.21 -8.64 -16.49
CA ALA A 464 4.64 -7.97 -17.67
C ALA A 464 4.54 -8.91 -18.88
N LEU A 465 5.50 -9.82 -19.10
CA LEU A 465 5.44 -10.81 -20.18
C LEU A 465 4.31 -11.81 -19.97
N LEU A 466 4.10 -12.25 -18.72
CA LEU A 466 3.00 -13.15 -18.39
C LEU A 466 1.64 -12.48 -18.62
N TRP A 467 1.50 -11.20 -18.23
CA TRP A 467 0.30 -10.40 -18.50
C TRP A 467 0.06 -10.18 -19.99
N SER A 468 1.11 -9.90 -20.76
CA SER A 468 1.00 -9.77 -22.22
C SER A 468 0.48 -11.06 -22.87
N ARG A 469 1.00 -12.22 -22.46
CA ARG A 469 0.51 -13.51 -22.97
C ARG A 469 -0.93 -13.81 -22.55
N LEU A 470 -1.30 -13.41 -21.33
CA LEU A 470 -2.65 -13.55 -20.81
C LEU A 470 -3.64 -12.67 -21.59
N ALA A 471 -3.30 -11.41 -21.85
CA ALA A 471 -4.14 -10.49 -22.63
C ALA A 471 -4.42 -11.03 -24.04
N ARG A 472 -3.39 -11.59 -24.70
CA ARG A 472 -3.55 -12.26 -26.01
C ARG A 472 -4.45 -13.49 -25.92
N ALA A 473 -4.36 -14.26 -24.84
CA ALA A 473 -5.21 -15.42 -24.60
C ALA A 473 -6.67 -15.01 -24.39
N ASP A 474 -6.91 -13.95 -23.62
CA ASP A 474 -8.25 -13.43 -23.35
C ASP A 474 -8.90 -12.87 -24.62
N ALA A 475 -8.16 -12.09 -25.42
CA ALA A 475 -8.64 -11.58 -26.70
C ALA A 475 -9.01 -12.69 -27.71
N SER A 476 -8.41 -13.87 -27.57
CA SER A 476 -8.68 -15.05 -28.41
C SER A 476 -9.51 -16.13 -27.70
N ASN A 477 -10.08 -15.81 -26.53
CA ASN A 477 -10.84 -16.71 -25.66
C ASN A 477 -10.18 -18.09 -25.42
N GLN A 478 -8.84 -18.12 -25.36
CA GLN A 478 -8.05 -19.32 -25.14
C GLN A 478 -8.22 -19.82 -23.70
N GLN A 479 -8.62 -21.08 -23.53
CA GLN A 479 -8.69 -21.73 -22.21
C GLN A 479 -7.32 -22.22 -21.71
N TRP A 480 -6.39 -22.48 -22.64
CA TRP A 480 -5.07 -23.06 -22.35
C TRP A 480 -3.97 -22.33 -23.12
N ILE A 481 -2.88 -22.04 -22.42
CA ILE A 481 -1.71 -21.33 -22.94
C ILE A 481 -0.51 -22.28 -22.98
N THR A 482 0.20 -22.31 -24.10
CA THR A 482 1.46 -23.07 -24.25
C THR A 482 2.57 -22.41 -23.45
N VAL A 483 3.37 -23.21 -22.75
CA VAL A 483 4.40 -22.72 -21.81
C VAL A 483 5.69 -22.28 -22.51
N GLY A 484 5.94 -22.68 -23.77
CA GLY A 484 7.17 -22.36 -24.51
C GLY A 484 7.56 -20.88 -24.42
N ASP A 485 6.63 -19.97 -24.71
CA ASP A 485 6.84 -18.51 -24.66
C ASP A 485 6.99 -17.96 -23.23
N LEU A 486 6.71 -18.77 -22.21
CA LEU A 486 6.73 -18.40 -20.80
C LEU A 486 7.98 -18.92 -20.07
N VAL A 487 8.77 -19.81 -20.68
CA VAL A 487 9.89 -20.48 -20.00
C VAL A 487 10.90 -19.46 -19.46
N THR A 488 11.31 -18.49 -20.28
CA THR A 488 12.29 -17.46 -19.89
C THR A 488 11.82 -16.62 -18.70
N PRO A 489 10.64 -15.96 -18.73
CA PRO A 489 10.17 -15.23 -17.56
C PRO A 489 9.96 -16.13 -16.34
N LEU A 490 9.52 -17.37 -16.51
CA LEU A 490 9.34 -18.32 -15.39
C LEU A 490 10.68 -18.74 -14.76
N LYS A 491 11.76 -18.93 -15.55
CA LYS A 491 13.10 -19.21 -15.02
C LYS A 491 13.63 -18.06 -14.17
N TRP A 492 13.39 -16.83 -14.60
CA TRP A 492 13.77 -15.64 -13.83
C TRP A 492 12.99 -15.50 -12.54
N ILE A 493 11.66 -15.62 -12.62
CA ILE A 493 10.80 -15.66 -11.45
C ILE A 493 11.28 -16.73 -10.47
N TRP A 494 11.57 -17.94 -10.95
CA TRP A 494 12.12 -19.01 -10.13
C TRP A 494 13.46 -18.59 -9.50
N CYS A 495 14.41 -18.07 -10.27
CA CYS A 495 15.72 -17.65 -9.77
C CYS A 495 15.63 -16.60 -8.66
N PHE A 496 14.78 -15.57 -8.82
CA PHE A 496 14.59 -14.53 -7.81
C PHE A 496 13.97 -15.08 -6.52
N LEU A 497 13.03 -16.01 -6.66
CA LEU A 497 12.19 -16.46 -5.55
C LEU A 497 12.73 -17.72 -4.86
N SER A 498 13.46 -18.60 -5.55
CA SER A 498 13.90 -19.91 -5.02
C SER A 498 15.07 -19.79 -4.05
N LYS A 499 15.96 -18.82 -4.25
CA LYS A 499 17.10 -18.56 -3.35
C LYS A 499 16.65 -18.21 -1.93
N ALA A 500 15.47 -17.60 -1.81
CA ALA A 500 14.86 -17.28 -0.53
C ALA A 500 14.48 -18.49 0.31
N VAL A 501 13.89 -19.51 -0.33
CA VAL A 501 13.43 -20.72 0.34
C VAL A 501 14.59 -21.66 0.68
N ALA A 502 15.66 -21.64 -0.13
CA ALA A 502 16.83 -22.47 0.10
C ALA A 502 17.61 -22.08 1.38
N LYS A 503 17.73 -20.77 1.68
CA LYS A 503 18.46 -20.29 2.87
C LYS A 503 17.75 -20.58 4.20
N ASP A 504 16.42 -20.57 4.21
CA ASP A 504 15.59 -20.94 5.37
C ASP A 504 15.88 -22.38 5.84
N MET A 505 16.27 -23.27 4.91
CA MET A 505 16.62 -24.66 5.22
C MET A 505 18.09 -24.86 5.60
N SER A 506 18.98 -23.90 5.35
CA SER A 506 20.43 -24.10 5.48
C SER A 506 21.11 -23.31 6.60
N ASN A 507 20.42 -22.41 7.34
CA ASN A 507 20.99 -21.61 8.43
C ASN A 507 22.31 -20.89 8.09
N THR A 508 22.58 -20.60 6.82
CA THR A 508 23.82 -19.99 6.35
C THR A 508 23.67 -18.49 6.11
N SER A 509 24.63 -17.73 6.64
CA SER A 509 24.60 -16.27 6.78
C SER A 509 25.16 -15.48 5.59
N ASP A 510 25.59 -16.13 4.50
CA ASP A 510 26.26 -15.42 3.40
C ASP A 510 25.33 -15.02 2.24
N GLY A 511 25.36 -13.71 1.95
CA GLY A 511 25.33 -13.09 0.61
C GLY A 511 24.07 -13.25 -0.26
N ALA A 512 23.41 -12.14 -0.58
CA ALA A 512 22.32 -11.96 -1.56
C ALA A 512 20.94 -12.55 -1.20
N ASP A 513 20.18 -11.78 -0.42
CA ASP A 513 18.77 -12.06 -0.12
C ASP A 513 17.85 -11.39 -1.17
N ASN A 514 17.73 -12.01 -2.35
CA ASN A 514 17.07 -11.42 -3.55
C ASN A 514 15.55 -11.16 -3.47
N TYR A 515 14.95 -11.34 -2.29
CA TYR A 515 13.53 -11.17 -1.99
C TYR A 515 13.30 -10.19 -0.82
N LEU A 516 14.39 -9.59 -0.34
CA LEU A 516 14.39 -8.54 0.66
C LEU A 516 14.51 -7.20 -0.05
N ARG A 517 13.66 -6.26 0.33
CA ARG A 517 13.86 -4.85 -0.01
C ARG A 517 14.46 -4.15 1.20
N TYR A 518 15.67 -3.62 1.02
CA TYR A 518 16.37 -2.85 2.04
C TYR A 518 16.06 -1.37 1.88
N PHE A 519 15.85 -0.72 3.01
CA PHE A 519 15.65 0.72 3.13
C PHE A 519 16.68 1.25 4.12
N PRO A 520 17.74 1.92 3.65
CA PRO A 520 18.79 2.41 4.52
C PRO A 520 18.25 3.47 5.48
N VAL A 521 18.60 3.30 6.75
CA VAL A 521 18.27 4.18 7.87
C VAL A 521 19.31 5.28 8.04
N GLU A 522 20.51 5.11 7.47
CA GLU A 522 21.54 6.15 7.50
C GLU A 522 21.22 7.31 6.55
N LYS A 523 21.67 8.51 6.92
CA LYS A 523 21.94 9.58 5.95
C LYS A 523 22.95 9.04 4.96
N LEU A 524 22.47 8.58 3.81
CA LEU A 524 23.32 8.29 2.65
C LEU A 524 24.31 9.44 2.52
N HIS A 525 25.61 9.14 2.59
CA HIS A 525 26.67 10.15 2.72
C HIS A 525 26.45 11.32 1.74
N VAL A 526 26.78 12.54 2.19
CA VAL A 526 26.67 13.79 1.39
C VAL A 526 27.35 13.68 0.03
N VAL A 527 28.31 12.76 -0.11
CA VAL A 527 28.93 12.41 -1.39
C VAL A 527 27.91 11.74 -2.31
N ARG A 528 27.25 12.59 -3.10
CA ARG A 528 26.37 12.16 -4.19
C ARG A 528 27.20 11.54 -5.29
N TRP A 529 26.93 10.29 -5.60
CA TRP A 529 27.40 9.69 -6.85
C TRP A 529 26.39 10.03 -7.95
N CYS A 530 26.89 10.48 -9.10
CA CYS A 530 26.05 10.82 -10.24
C CYS A 530 26.56 10.10 -11.48
N ILE A 531 25.68 9.39 -12.16
CA ILE A 531 25.89 8.77 -13.47
C ILE A 531 25.14 9.66 -14.45
N CYS A 532 25.84 10.35 -15.34
CA CYS A 532 25.21 11.13 -16.41
C CYS A 532 25.45 10.40 -17.73
N VAL A 533 24.38 10.11 -18.47
CA VAL A 533 24.47 9.36 -19.73
C VAL A 533 23.74 10.07 -20.85
N ASP A 534 24.18 9.78 -22.07
CA ASP A 534 23.53 10.18 -23.30
C ASP A 534 23.78 9.11 -24.38
N ALA A 535 22.95 9.14 -25.41
CA ALA A 535 23.15 8.35 -26.60
C ALA A 535 22.89 9.20 -27.84
N SER A 536 23.61 8.90 -28.91
CA SER A 536 23.36 9.43 -30.23
C SER A 536 22.91 8.30 -31.16
N PRO A 537 22.46 8.59 -32.38
CA PRO A 537 22.22 7.57 -33.39
C PRO A 537 23.47 6.73 -33.74
N THR A 538 24.67 7.12 -33.30
CA THR A 538 25.94 6.46 -33.66
C THR A 538 26.76 5.94 -32.47
N GLY A 539 26.43 6.30 -31.22
CA GLY A 539 27.23 5.94 -30.06
C GLY A 539 26.56 6.20 -28.72
N LEU A 540 27.20 5.70 -27.66
CA LEU A 540 26.79 5.82 -26.26
C LEU A 540 27.87 6.59 -25.50
N GLY A 541 27.47 7.47 -24.59
CA GLY A 541 28.39 8.27 -23.80
C GLY A 541 27.92 8.42 -22.36
N GLY A 542 28.87 8.60 -21.45
CA GLY A 542 28.53 8.95 -20.08
C GLY A 542 29.72 9.13 -19.16
N PHE A 543 29.46 9.73 -18.01
CA PHE A 543 30.47 9.95 -16.97
C PHE A 543 29.93 9.72 -15.56
N LEU A 544 30.85 9.35 -14.66
CA LEU A 544 30.61 9.11 -13.25
C LEU A 544 31.24 10.24 -12.45
N ARG A 545 30.44 10.86 -11.59
CA ARG A 545 30.84 11.95 -10.71
C ARG A 545 30.70 11.54 -9.25
N LYS A 546 31.66 11.93 -8.42
CA LYS A 546 31.64 11.80 -6.96
C LYS A 546 31.67 13.20 -6.36
N GLY A 547 30.51 13.71 -5.91
CA GLY A 547 30.37 15.11 -5.53
C GLY A 547 30.40 16.02 -6.76
N GLU A 548 31.41 16.88 -6.87
CA GLU A 548 31.64 17.75 -8.04
C GLU A 548 32.69 17.18 -9.01
N GLU A 549 33.49 16.21 -8.56
CA GLU A 549 34.61 15.65 -9.32
C GLU A 549 34.17 14.52 -10.26
N ILE A 550 34.54 14.59 -11.53
CA ILE A 550 34.35 13.50 -12.49
C ILE A 550 35.47 12.48 -12.29
N VAL A 551 35.11 11.27 -11.89
CA VAL A 551 36.05 10.20 -11.53
C VAL A 551 36.24 9.16 -12.63
N SER A 552 35.30 9.06 -13.56
CA SER A 552 35.43 8.18 -14.72
C SER A 552 34.48 8.56 -15.84
N TRP A 553 34.79 8.17 -17.07
CA TRP A 553 33.90 8.35 -18.22
C TRP A 553 33.97 7.14 -19.17
N PHE A 554 32.98 6.98 -20.02
CA PHE A 554 33.01 6.04 -21.14
C PHE A 554 32.45 6.70 -22.40
N ALA A 555 32.90 6.18 -23.53
CA ALA A 555 32.31 6.45 -24.83
C ALA A 555 32.48 5.17 -25.65
N ASP A 556 31.41 4.70 -26.26
CA ASP A 556 31.42 3.46 -27.02
C ASP A 556 30.51 3.58 -28.24
N PRO A 557 31.01 3.28 -29.45
CA PRO A 557 30.17 3.37 -30.63
C PRO A 557 29.14 2.26 -30.67
N LEU A 558 27.99 2.52 -31.30
CA LEU A 558 27.06 1.47 -31.69
C LEU A 558 27.71 0.59 -32.77
N ASP A 559 27.41 -0.72 -32.71
CA ASP A 559 27.95 -1.71 -33.64
C ASP A 559 26.86 -2.62 -34.23
N GLU A 560 27.29 -3.59 -35.05
CA GLU A 560 26.39 -4.54 -35.72
C GLU A 560 25.63 -5.42 -34.72
N CYS A 561 26.21 -5.74 -33.56
CA CYS A 561 25.55 -6.55 -32.54
C CYS A 561 24.31 -5.82 -31.99
N ASP A 562 24.42 -4.50 -31.78
CA ASP A 562 23.29 -3.67 -31.33
C ASP A 562 22.17 -3.65 -32.37
N CYS A 563 22.52 -3.47 -33.64
CA CYS A 563 21.56 -3.47 -34.76
C CYS A 563 20.81 -4.81 -34.83
N LEU A 564 21.54 -5.92 -34.74
CA LEU A 564 20.99 -7.27 -34.82
C LEU A 564 20.04 -7.57 -33.65
N LYS A 565 20.36 -7.16 -32.42
CA LYS A 565 19.52 -7.42 -31.23
C LYS A 565 18.17 -6.73 -31.33
N PHE A 566 18.12 -5.50 -31.85
CA PHE A 566 16.91 -4.68 -31.86
C PHE A 566 16.23 -4.56 -33.22
N GLY A 567 16.81 -5.14 -34.28
CA GLY A 567 16.36 -4.90 -35.66
C GLY A 567 16.48 -3.43 -36.06
N ALA A 568 17.49 -2.76 -35.52
CA ALA A 568 17.68 -1.32 -35.62
C ALA A 568 18.72 -0.96 -36.68
N VAL A 569 18.76 0.33 -37.05
CA VAL A 569 19.71 0.87 -38.02
C VAL A 569 20.51 2.00 -37.36
N ILE A 570 21.83 1.90 -37.37
CA ILE A 570 22.72 2.98 -36.89
C ILE A 570 22.51 4.23 -37.75
N GLY A 571 22.44 5.38 -37.08
CA GLY A 571 22.16 6.68 -37.70
C GLY A 571 20.67 7.05 -37.75
N ASP A 572 19.76 6.11 -37.45
CA ASP A 572 18.32 6.36 -37.47
C ASP A 572 17.80 6.79 -36.09
N CYS A 573 17.27 8.02 -36.02
CA CYS A 573 16.77 8.63 -34.79
C CYS A 573 15.51 7.93 -34.22
N ARG A 574 14.82 7.06 -34.99
CA ARG A 574 13.67 6.30 -34.47
C ARG A 574 14.05 5.37 -33.32
N TRP A 575 15.31 4.98 -33.22
CA TRP A 575 15.84 4.09 -32.18
C TRP A 575 16.48 4.84 -31.00
N GLN A 576 16.41 6.18 -31.00
CA GLN A 576 17.06 7.03 -30.02
C GLN A 576 16.76 6.62 -28.57
N SER A 577 15.48 6.43 -28.21
CA SER A 577 15.13 6.00 -26.86
C SER A 577 15.64 4.61 -26.47
N VAL A 578 15.86 3.73 -27.45
CA VAL A 578 16.47 2.40 -27.22
C VAL A 578 17.94 2.57 -26.85
N TRP A 579 18.66 3.44 -27.56
CA TRP A 579 20.06 3.74 -27.29
C TRP A 579 20.25 4.49 -25.97
N GLU A 580 19.37 5.43 -25.63
CA GLU A 580 19.40 6.14 -24.35
C GLU A 580 19.23 5.18 -23.17
N LEU A 581 18.29 4.23 -23.25
CA LEU A 581 18.13 3.22 -22.22
C LEU A 581 19.29 2.21 -22.20
N LEU A 582 19.89 1.91 -23.36
CA LEU A 582 21.09 1.08 -23.44
C LEU A 582 22.29 1.76 -22.76
N ALA A 583 22.46 3.07 -22.93
CA ALA A 583 23.50 3.85 -22.26
C ALA A 583 23.36 3.76 -20.73
N VAL A 584 22.12 3.85 -20.21
CA VAL A 584 21.83 3.63 -18.78
C VAL A 584 22.28 2.23 -18.32
N LEU A 585 21.91 1.17 -19.06
CA LEU A 585 22.31 -0.21 -18.72
C LEU A 585 23.83 -0.37 -18.70
N VAL A 586 24.52 0.12 -19.75
CA VAL A 586 25.98 0.06 -19.86
C VAL A 586 26.63 0.78 -18.69
N ALA A 587 26.24 2.02 -18.41
CA ALA A 587 26.83 2.82 -17.34
C ALA A 587 26.68 2.17 -15.96
N ILE A 588 25.49 1.63 -15.66
CA ILE A 588 25.24 0.93 -14.39
C ILE A 588 26.07 -0.34 -14.29
N ARG A 589 26.22 -1.11 -15.38
CA ARG A 589 27.11 -2.30 -15.39
C ARG A 589 28.55 -1.93 -15.09
N LEU A 590 29.07 -0.91 -15.76
CA LEU A 590 30.45 -0.46 -15.60
C LEU A 590 30.79 0.01 -14.18
N TRP A 591 29.85 0.70 -13.52
CA TRP A 591 30.16 1.42 -12.28
C TRP A 591 29.52 0.83 -11.03
N SER A 592 28.57 -0.09 -11.14
CA SER A 592 27.92 -0.73 -9.98
C SER A 592 28.89 -1.33 -8.97
N SER A 593 30.02 -1.90 -9.41
CA SER A 593 31.06 -2.45 -8.53
C SER A 593 31.97 -1.40 -7.88
N ARG A 594 32.03 -0.19 -8.43
CA ARG A 594 32.86 0.92 -7.92
C ARG A 594 32.12 1.79 -6.90
N ILE A 595 30.79 1.77 -6.96
CA ILE A 595 29.93 2.54 -6.08
C ILE A 595 29.70 1.73 -4.80
N PRO A 596 29.94 2.31 -3.61
CA PRO A 596 29.67 1.62 -2.35
C PRO A 596 28.19 1.22 -2.19
N SER A 597 27.91 0.08 -1.56
CA SER A 597 26.55 -0.43 -1.35
C SER A 597 25.71 0.35 -0.31
N ASN A 598 26.28 1.42 0.27
CA ASN A 598 25.65 2.31 1.25
C ASN A 598 25.53 3.79 0.80
N VAL A 599 25.63 4.11 -0.50
CA VAL A 599 25.43 5.49 -1.03
C VAL A 599 24.20 5.61 -1.92
N ARG A 600 23.70 6.83 -2.12
CA ARG A 600 22.62 7.12 -3.08
C ARG A 600 23.27 7.56 -4.41
N VAL A 601 22.79 7.01 -5.52
CA VAL A 601 23.26 7.31 -6.87
C VAL A 601 22.16 8.03 -7.63
N MET A 602 22.47 9.14 -8.25
CA MET A 602 21.58 9.73 -9.25
C MET A 602 22.03 9.25 -10.63
N CYS A 603 21.11 8.77 -11.45
CA CYS A 603 21.32 8.48 -12.87
C CYS A 603 20.53 9.51 -13.68
N GLU A 604 21.26 10.35 -14.41
CA GLU A 604 20.75 11.49 -15.16
C GLU A 604 20.83 11.26 -16.66
N SER A 605 19.78 11.67 -17.35
CA SER A 605 19.66 11.70 -18.81
C SER A 605 18.61 12.76 -19.20
N ASP A 606 18.65 13.24 -20.42
CA ASP A 606 17.62 14.09 -21.01
C ASP A 606 16.42 13.29 -21.56
N SER A 607 16.53 11.95 -21.63
CA SER A 607 15.46 11.08 -22.08
C SER A 607 14.48 10.71 -20.99
N VAL A 608 13.34 11.39 -20.94
CA VAL A 608 12.22 11.03 -20.05
C VAL A 608 11.73 9.61 -20.32
N VAL A 609 11.73 9.16 -21.58
CA VAL A 609 11.27 7.82 -21.98
C VAL A 609 12.21 6.74 -21.42
N ALA A 610 13.53 6.90 -21.59
CA ALA A 610 14.51 5.96 -21.05
C ALA A 610 14.47 5.93 -19.52
N LEU A 611 14.46 7.09 -18.86
CA LEU A 611 14.40 7.19 -17.39
C LEU A 611 13.10 6.59 -16.83
N SER A 612 11.97 6.77 -17.51
CA SER A 612 10.69 6.14 -17.14
C SER A 612 10.73 4.62 -17.27
N ALA A 613 11.31 4.10 -18.36
CA ALA A 613 11.48 2.66 -18.55
C ALA A 613 12.46 2.04 -17.55
N ALA A 614 13.57 2.73 -17.27
CA ALA A 614 14.56 2.32 -16.28
C ALA A 614 13.96 2.30 -14.88
N SER A 615 13.42 3.42 -14.39
CA SER A 615 12.82 3.52 -13.05
C SER A 615 11.72 2.50 -12.78
N ARG A 616 10.90 2.19 -13.80
CA ARG A 616 9.79 1.23 -13.69
C ARG A 616 10.23 -0.21 -13.93
N LEU A 617 11.43 -0.42 -14.47
CA LEU A 617 11.94 -1.72 -14.95
C LEU A 617 10.97 -2.41 -15.91
N ARG A 618 10.23 -1.64 -16.72
CA ARG A 618 9.30 -2.15 -17.73
C ARG A 618 8.99 -1.10 -18.78
N SER A 619 8.64 -1.53 -19.98
CA SER A 619 8.11 -0.67 -21.05
C SER A 619 7.02 -1.38 -21.85
N LYS A 620 6.15 -0.60 -22.50
CA LYS A 620 5.21 -1.12 -23.52
C LYS A 620 5.93 -1.47 -24.82
N SER A 621 7.04 -0.80 -25.13
CA SER A 621 7.86 -1.09 -26.31
C SER A 621 8.67 -2.37 -26.07
N PRO A 622 8.62 -3.37 -26.97
CA PRO A 622 9.38 -4.61 -26.84
C PRO A 622 10.89 -4.38 -26.67
N SER A 623 11.48 -3.50 -27.48
CA SER A 623 12.94 -3.22 -27.46
C SER A 623 13.36 -2.57 -26.14
N LEU A 624 12.60 -1.57 -25.67
CA LEU A 624 12.87 -0.95 -24.36
C LEU A 624 12.65 -1.94 -23.20
N ASN A 625 11.63 -2.78 -23.30
CA ASN A 625 11.33 -3.75 -22.25
C ASN A 625 12.42 -4.83 -22.16
N CYS A 626 13.05 -5.19 -23.28
CA CYS A 626 14.22 -6.07 -23.31
C CYS A 626 15.37 -5.47 -22.47
N ILE A 627 15.71 -4.20 -22.68
CA ILE A 627 16.79 -3.54 -21.91
C ILE A 627 16.37 -3.35 -20.44
N ALA A 628 15.11 -3.01 -20.18
CA ALA A 628 14.60 -2.88 -18.82
C ALA A 628 14.66 -4.21 -18.02
N GLN A 629 14.48 -5.35 -18.68
CA GLN A 629 14.65 -6.69 -18.08
C GLN A 629 16.11 -6.98 -17.74
N GLU A 630 17.02 -6.60 -18.61
CA GLU A 630 18.47 -6.74 -18.38
C GLU A 630 18.96 -5.86 -17.25
N LEU A 631 18.44 -4.64 -17.19
CA LEU A 631 18.70 -3.72 -16.09
C LEU A 631 18.17 -4.29 -14.78
N ALA A 632 16.92 -4.76 -14.78
CA ALA A 632 16.31 -5.40 -13.60
C ALA A 632 17.17 -6.57 -13.12
N LEU A 633 17.63 -7.39 -14.04
CA LEU A 633 18.43 -8.55 -13.76
C LEU A 633 19.81 -8.20 -13.22
N HIS A 634 20.53 -7.31 -13.91
CA HIS A 634 21.84 -6.84 -13.45
C HIS A 634 21.72 -6.32 -12.02
N CYS A 635 20.81 -5.38 -11.79
CA CYS A 635 20.65 -4.76 -10.49
C CYS A 635 20.25 -5.75 -9.38
N ALA A 636 19.54 -6.82 -9.72
CA ALA A 636 19.23 -7.90 -8.80
C ALA A 636 20.43 -8.82 -8.49
N VAL A 637 21.34 -9.02 -9.43
CA VAL A 637 22.58 -9.80 -9.23
C VAL A 637 23.57 -9.03 -8.37
N VAL A 638 23.79 -7.75 -8.70
CA VAL A 638 24.77 -6.90 -7.99
C VAL A 638 24.21 -6.26 -6.72
N GLY A 639 22.89 -6.33 -6.50
CA GLY A 639 22.25 -5.85 -5.27
C GLY A 639 22.27 -4.34 -5.07
N VAL A 640 22.41 -3.53 -6.13
CA VAL A 640 22.56 -2.05 -6.03
C VAL A 640 21.31 -1.25 -6.43
N TRP A 641 20.21 -1.89 -6.83
CA TRP A 641 19.02 -1.17 -7.33
C TRP A 641 18.44 -0.14 -6.36
N TYR A 642 18.46 -0.46 -5.07
CA TYR A 642 17.82 0.37 -4.05
C TYR A 642 18.52 1.73 -3.85
N GLN A 643 19.65 1.95 -4.53
CA GLN A 643 20.45 3.16 -4.44
C GLN A 643 20.23 4.14 -5.59
N ILE A 644 19.70 3.69 -6.72
CA ILE A 644 19.67 4.47 -7.97
C ILE A 644 18.35 5.23 -8.08
N LYS A 645 18.44 6.56 -8.10
CA LYS A 645 17.36 7.46 -8.50
C LYS A 645 17.58 7.88 -9.93
N PHE A 646 16.50 7.98 -10.69
CA PHE A 646 16.53 8.47 -12.07
C PHE A 646 16.04 9.91 -12.08
N GLY A 647 16.84 10.82 -12.64
CA GLY A 647 16.57 12.26 -12.67
C GLY A 647 16.68 12.80 -14.08
N HIS A 648 15.70 13.57 -14.53
CA HIS A 648 15.78 14.23 -15.82
C HIS A 648 16.68 15.46 -15.73
N VAL A 649 17.58 15.63 -16.69
CA VAL A 649 18.42 16.82 -16.86
C VAL A 649 18.15 17.42 -18.23
N ALA A 650 17.96 18.74 -18.31
CA ALA A 650 17.76 19.40 -19.59
C ALA A 650 18.99 19.19 -20.50
N GLY A 651 18.79 18.91 -21.79
CA GLY A 651 19.90 18.61 -22.73
C GLY A 651 21.04 19.63 -22.73
N VAL A 652 20.73 20.92 -22.53
CA VAL A 652 21.73 22.00 -22.40
C VAL A 652 22.71 21.80 -21.22
N ARG A 653 22.32 21.01 -20.22
CA ARG A 653 23.15 20.63 -19.06
C ARG A 653 23.75 19.23 -19.20
N ASN A 654 23.44 18.49 -20.28
CA ASN A 654 23.96 17.14 -20.56
C ASN A 654 25.12 17.12 -21.58
N GLN A 655 25.68 18.29 -21.93
CA GLN A 655 26.61 18.45 -23.05
C GLN A 655 27.83 17.51 -23.02
N ILE A 656 28.38 17.23 -21.84
CA ILE A 656 29.53 16.32 -21.71
C ILE A 656 29.15 14.91 -22.18
N ALA A 657 27.98 14.41 -21.78
CA ALA A 657 27.54 13.08 -22.17
C ALA A 657 27.12 13.05 -23.66
N ASP A 658 26.49 14.11 -24.18
CA ASP A 658 26.19 14.29 -25.61
C ASP A 658 27.47 14.24 -26.46
N ASP A 659 28.50 15.01 -26.11
CA ASP A 659 29.78 15.03 -26.81
C ASP A 659 30.46 13.65 -26.81
N LEU A 660 30.42 12.94 -25.67
CA LEU A 660 30.95 11.57 -25.56
C LEU A 660 30.17 10.56 -26.42
N SER A 661 28.85 10.72 -26.54
CA SER A 661 28.02 9.83 -27.36
C SER A 661 28.23 10.02 -28.86
N ARG A 662 28.77 11.18 -29.27
CA ARG A 662 28.96 11.61 -30.67
C ARG A 662 30.42 11.63 -31.13
N LEU A 663 31.34 10.95 -30.44
CA LEU A 663 32.75 10.92 -30.86
C LEU A 663 32.94 10.38 -32.29
N LYS A 664 32.08 9.47 -32.76
CA LYS A 664 32.09 8.99 -34.16
C LYS A 664 31.57 10.03 -35.17
N GLU A 665 30.81 11.02 -34.71
CA GLU A 665 30.29 12.14 -35.52
C GLU A 665 31.30 13.30 -35.58
N GLY A 666 32.51 13.13 -35.03
CA GLY A 666 33.58 14.12 -35.06
C GLY A 666 33.61 15.05 -33.84
N ARG A 667 32.80 14.81 -32.80
CA ARG A 667 32.95 15.50 -31.52
C ARG A 667 34.27 15.08 -30.85
N GLN A 668 34.82 15.98 -30.03
CA GLN A 668 36.05 15.73 -29.28
C GLN A 668 35.73 15.41 -27.83
N VAL A 669 36.64 14.70 -27.16
CA VAL A 669 36.54 14.47 -25.72
C VAL A 669 36.64 15.83 -25.00
N PRO A 670 35.65 16.21 -24.16
CA PRO A 670 35.70 17.47 -23.43
C PRO A 670 36.97 17.62 -22.58
N SER A 671 37.57 18.81 -22.57
CA SER A 671 38.82 19.09 -21.85
C SER A 671 38.72 18.87 -20.34
N CYS A 672 37.54 18.99 -19.75
CA CYS A 672 37.28 18.68 -18.34
C CYS A 672 37.46 17.18 -17.99
N LEU A 673 37.64 16.32 -18.99
CA LEU A 673 37.92 14.88 -18.82
C LEU A 673 39.40 14.54 -19.04
N GLU A 674 40.26 15.52 -19.31
CA GLU A 674 41.70 15.31 -19.39
C GLU A 674 42.24 14.77 -18.05
N GLY A 675 42.99 13.66 -18.11
CA GLY A 675 43.49 12.97 -16.92
C GLY A 675 42.46 12.09 -16.19
N VAL A 676 41.18 12.12 -16.58
CA VAL A 676 40.14 11.27 -15.99
C VAL A 676 40.13 9.89 -16.65
N SER A 677 39.99 8.83 -15.84
CA SER A 677 40.04 7.44 -16.33
C SER A 677 38.86 7.08 -17.26
N ARG A 678 39.17 6.73 -18.51
CA ARG A 678 38.22 6.12 -19.45
C ARG A 678 37.98 4.65 -19.08
N THR A 679 36.74 4.31 -18.77
CA THR A 679 36.32 2.92 -18.57
C THR A 679 36.02 2.27 -19.93
N LYS A 680 36.60 1.09 -20.17
CA LYS A 680 36.36 0.30 -21.38
C LYS A 680 35.00 -0.40 -21.27
N CYS A 681 34.19 -0.29 -22.32
CA CYS A 681 32.93 -1.01 -22.41
C CYS A 681 33.15 -2.47 -22.82
N ASP A 682 32.36 -3.37 -22.23
CA ASP A 682 32.28 -4.74 -22.70
C ASP A 682 31.63 -4.77 -24.09
N LYS A 683 32.04 -5.73 -24.92
CA LYS A 683 31.43 -5.91 -26.23
C LYS A 683 29.97 -6.35 -26.03
N ARG A 684 29.03 -5.66 -26.69
CA ARG A 684 27.58 -5.94 -26.56
C ARG A 684 27.12 -7.14 -27.39
N ASP A 685 27.94 -8.19 -27.43
CA ASP A 685 27.60 -9.47 -28.06
C ASP A 685 26.72 -10.35 -27.14
N GLY A 686 26.50 -11.61 -27.51
CA GLY A 686 25.64 -12.51 -26.74
C GLY A 686 26.05 -12.70 -25.27
N SER A 687 27.31 -12.43 -24.90
CA SER A 687 27.78 -12.51 -23.51
C SER A 687 27.36 -11.32 -22.64
N PHE A 688 27.04 -10.19 -23.26
CA PHE A 688 26.53 -9.02 -22.57
C PHE A 688 25.08 -9.23 -22.10
N TRP A 689 24.27 -9.94 -22.88
CA TRP A 689 22.85 -10.13 -22.59
C TRP A 689 22.64 -11.35 -21.68
N LEU A 690 22.14 -11.11 -20.47
CA LEU A 690 21.88 -12.16 -19.49
C LEU A 690 20.51 -12.82 -19.74
N VAL A 691 19.57 -12.08 -20.32
CA VAL A 691 18.27 -12.55 -20.80
C VAL A 691 18.44 -13.04 -22.24
N PRO A 692 18.16 -14.33 -22.53
CA PRO A 692 18.30 -14.91 -23.86
C PRO A 692 17.51 -14.16 -24.94
#